data_AF-A0A2M9TJL3-F1
#
_entry.id   AF-A0A2M9TJL3-F1
#
_cell.length_a   1.000
_cell.length_b   1.000
_cell.length_c   1.000
_cell.angle_alpha   90.00
_cell.angle_beta   90.00
_cell.angle_gamma   90.00
#
_symmetry.space_group_name_H-M   'P 1'
#
loop_
_entity.id
_entity.type
_entity.pdbx_description
1 polymer ?
#
loop_
_entity_poly.entity_id
_entity_poly.type
_entity_poly.pdbx_seq_one_letter_code
_entity_poly.pdbx_strand_id
1 'polypeptide(L)'
;MNEETADNRLAYAAFISYSHADNRQEGRKWADWLHHELETYEVPAELVGRPNRAGNPIAAQIYPVFQDEKELSASANLTSALTAALDASSYLVYLSSPQSARSVYVSQELRRFKQTGKGNRIIALILAGEPEYGAESSAQQCFPEVLRYRVDESGNIDHSVSQEPIAADVRLPGTTEQGFTTPEAYRQSLQSDKTLSRKEVERRVQAYKDRLDLAKLKIIAGVLDVPLGDLTQRDQAYQLAKARRRTKLVKRIAVVIGMLAVMAMALGIYAWTERNAAQTMLSRSLFLSGLNKIEQREVGEGAAYMAAAARYGNERTALYLQSMLMRQNGMTPMPRLDSTPVFSPDGHWIAALNATSNEQRSLQIWDAYTQKRHAILTDAKANAFSKLAFDGQNALYFMTADNTIAKWQDGKPQETVFEAPDDLRIVSFAPAADGRWLVIQGWHVVGGKMQYIKSILFNMQDGQTVVDQAPERQREGGNTQRVLFAPQGNAIAFHETEDNDNRVRVYPVDVDGKLQQARDYVVPAGIIWVRFSPDARHVFVRATNGLYHIDLRRDDSQIAKVAVQPIAEDVYFPEDGEFFVAVWQSNYTVYDMNSNAPVASGDAGVSLSAMLRDEVANASPDLTQRVENQEGIFFLVTDLAPPLLRSQLNLGSDLLSFRAMPDGKGVAVLKKNSHNLQYAALAGTGKLTNFIHNPEQIDRFGVASEQDYIYAISVPEQGVSTLRFYRATTGKPLGKPLSVKGVISFSHDGRKVSSRVDDHKMAIWEIESGKRLQTFGLRKNEKYKLSADLSTILVLEAPNQWRVQHVGNGQVLHREQTELKGAYFTPDNKYMLAFFNGKAQLYDLKDFVSRLTLPTSGDTPKAQLSPDGNMLAMAEDNKYIRLWNLERKQAIGQKIRNDAAGGYLEFSRDGKVLFASDPLDMRNDKGIAMYDTKTGMPVVMPFAISRINDVVLLPNGKDILTLDARSNQAVLNVWAVPDALLGPVQELADQSEVYFSKRYDNDAAAVIDAPTVAQRPESWFFQDPYIRPLVPDSSVPLTAYIEKQLPIRNVEQLRLIYNYWRFHPLARAALAVYFSRNKDTAFVANSLIRMTRLQLSRVTDQSVRHKTLALLGQAQKNMQENMQEQP
;
A
#
# COMPACT_ATOMS: atom_id res chain seq x y z
N MET A 1 -13.47 75.22 -56.06
CA MET A 1 -14.38 75.50 -57.20
C MET A 1 -14.52 74.20 -57.97
N ASN A 2 -15.66 73.51 -58.02
CA ASN A 2 -17.01 73.85 -57.58
C ASN A 2 -17.65 72.61 -56.97
N GLU A 3 -18.46 72.86 -55.94
CA GLU A 3 -19.49 71.96 -55.43
C GLU A 3 -20.39 71.50 -56.58
N GLU A 4 -20.78 70.23 -56.58
CA GLU A 4 -22.13 69.89 -57.02
C GLU A 4 -22.58 68.53 -56.48
N THR A 5 -23.64 68.60 -55.69
CA THR A 5 -24.73 67.63 -55.52
C THR A 5 -24.49 66.35 -54.72
N ALA A 6 -25.06 66.41 -53.51
CA ALA A 6 -25.65 65.29 -52.81
C ALA A 6 -26.68 64.55 -53.67
N ASP A 7 -26.48 63.25 -53.86
CA ASP A 7 -27.54 62.25 -53.67
C ASP A 7 -26.88 60.89 -53.37
N ASN A 8 -26.10 60.80 -52.30
CA ASN A 8 -25.66 59.50 -51.82
C ASN A 8 -26.83 58.88 -51.03
N ARG A 9 -27.92 58.53 -51.74
CA ARG A 9 -28.85 57.50 -51.27
C ARG A 9 -27.97 56.29 -51.01
N LEU A 10 -27.73 55.96 -49.75
CA LEU A 10 -26.96 54.79 -49.35
C LEU A 10 -27.52 53.58 -50.11
N ALA A 11 -26.82 53.16 -51.16
CA ALA A 11 -27.21 52.01 -51.95
C ALA A 11 -26.79 50.78 -51.15
N TYR A 12 -27.73 50.17 -50.44
CA TYR A 12 -27.45 48.98 -49.65
C TYR A 12 -27.23 47.79 -50.57
N ALA A 13 -26.23 46.97 -50.24
CA ALA A 13 -25.94 45.74 -50.98
C ALA A 13 -27.10 44.74 -50.80
N ALA A 14 -27.65 44.64 -49.59
CA ALA A 14 -28.83 43.83 -49.29
C ALA A 14 -29.68 44.43 -48.17
N PHE A 15 -30.98 44.14 -48.20
CA PHE A 15 -31.94 44.38 -47.11
C PHE A 15 -32.30 43.05 -46.45
N ILE A 16 -32.23 42.95 -45.12
CA ILE A 16 -32.66 41.73 -44.40
C ILE A 16 -34.09 41.91 -43.89
N SER A 17 -35.04 41.17 -44.47
CA SER A 17 -36.46 41.17 -44.07
C SER A 17 -36.78 39.95 -43.21
N TYR A 18 -37.32 40.17 -42.00
CA TYR A 18 -37.55 39.11 -41.01
C TYR A 18 -38.64 39.47 -39.99
N SER A 19 -39.18 38.48 -39.29
CA SER A 19 -39.99 38.72 -38.09
C SER A 19 -39.07 38.92 -36.89
N HIS A 20 -39.24 39.99 -36.11
CA HIS A 20 -38.44 40.19 -34.89
C HIS A 20 -38.53 39.03 -33.90
N ALA A 21 -39.62 38.27 -33.92
CA ALA A 21 -39.77 37.09 -33.07
C ALA A 21 -38.76 35.97 -33.42
N ASP A 22 -38.27 35.91 -34.66
CA ASP A 22 -37.26 34.94 -35.10
C ASP A 22 -35.82 35.30 -34.67
N ASN A 23 -35.60 36.50 -34.11
CA ASN A 23 -34.26 37.02 -33.78
C ASN A 23 -34.00 37.20 -32.26
N ARG A 24 -34.86 36.67 -31.38
CA ARG A 24 -34.75 36.90 -29.92
C ARG A 24 -33.96 35.84 -29.16
N GLN A 25 -34.01 34.59 -29.59
CA GLN A 25 -33.43 33.48 -28.82
C GLN A 25 -31.91 33.42 -28.97
N GLU A 26 -31.20 33.28 -27.85
CA GLU A 26 -29.75 33.12 -27.85
C GLU A 26 -29.33 31.84 -28.59
N GLY A 27 -28.32 31.95 -29.47
CA GLY A 27 -27.95 30.89 -30.41
C GLY A 27 -28.87 30.73 -31.64
N ARG A 28 -29.90 31.58 -31.78
CA ARG A 28 -30.82 31.64 -32.94
C ARG A 28 -31.14 33.07 -33.38
N LYS A 29 -30.23 34.02 -33.11
CA LYS A 29 -30.34 35.41 -33.60
C LYS A 29 -29.93 35.50 -35.08
N TRP A 30 -30.81 35.03 -35.97
CA TRP A 30 -30.51 34.84 -37.38
C TRP A 30 -30.27 36.13 -38.16
N ALA A 31 -30.99 37.22 -37.85
CA ALA A 31 -30.78 38.50 -38.51
C ALA A 31 -29.43 39.11 -38.09
N ASP A 32 -29.08 39.03 -36.80
CA ASP A 32 -27.79 39.51 -36.30
C ASP A 32 -26.62 38.73 -36.89
N TRP A 33 -26.75 37.40 -36.95
CA TRP A 33 -25.75 36.53 -37.53
C TRP A 33 -25.57 36.81 -39.01
N LEU A 34 -26.66 36.87 -39.78
CA LEU A 34 -26.57 37.06 -41.23
C LEU A 34 -26.03 38.44 -41.59
N HIS A 35 -26.46 39.49 -40.88
CA HIS A 35 -25.93 40.83 -41.05
C HIS A 35 -24.40 40.85 -40.86
N HIS A 36 -23.92 40.27 -39.76
CA HIS A 36 -22.48 40.18 -39.49
C HIS A 36 -21.74 39.37 -40.56
N GLU A 37 -22.25 38.20 -40.94
CA GLU A 37 -21.60 37.35 -41.94
C GLU A 37 -21.56 37.98 -43.33
N LEU A 38 -22.55 38.78 -43.73
CA LEU A 38 -22.52 39.48 -45.01
C LEU A 38 -21.49 40.61 -45.01
N GLU A 39 -21.48 41.46 -43.99
CA GLU A 39 -20.58 42.62 -43.95
C GLU A 39 -19.12 42.26 -43.72
N THR A 40 -18.86 41.19 -42.95
CA THR A 40 -17.49 40.73 -42.68
C THR A 40 -16.94 39.79 -43.76
N TYR A 41 -17.76 39.39 -44.73
CA TYR A 41 -17.29 38.50 -45.79
C TYR A 41 -16.38 39.25 -46.77
N GLU A 42 -15.10 38.88 -46.76
CA GLU A 42 -14.14 39.35 -47.75
C GLU A 42 -14.36 38.65 -49.09
N VAL A 43 -14.80 39.40 -50.10
CA VAL A 43 -14.99 38.86 -51.44
C VAL A 43 -13.63 38.44 -52.01
N PRO A 44 -13.52 37.24 -52.59
CA PRO A 44 -12.31 36.78 -53.24
C PRO A 44 -11.71 37.81 -54.20
N ALA A 45 -10.47 38.26 -53.97
CA ALA A 45 -9.79 39.26 -54.81
C ALA A 45 -9.81 38.93 -56.33
N GLU A 46 -9.91 37.66 -56.70
CA GLU A 46 -10.03 37.20 -58.08
C GLU A 46 -11.39 37.52 -58.73
N LEU A 47 -12.45 37.63 -57.92
CA LEU A 47 -13.80 38.00 -58.34
C LEU A 47 -14.02 39.51 -58.30
N VAL A 48 -13.35 40.23 -57.39
CA VAL A 48 -13.47 41.69 -57.25
C VAL A 48 -13.13 42.38 -58.57
N GLY A 49 -14.06 43.21 -59.06
CA GLY A 49 -13.93 43.93 -60.33
C GLY A 49 -14.33 43.14 -61.59
N ARG A 50 -14.59 41.83 -61.51
CA ARG A 50 -15.19 41.07 -62.63
C ARG A 50 -16.68 41.39 -62.76
N PRO A 51 -17.26 41.37 -63.97
CA PRO A 51 -18.70 41.53 -64.12
C PRO A 51 -19.45 40.33 -63.54
N ASN A 52 -20.48 40.59 -62.73
CA ASN A 52 -21.45 39.58 -62.27
C ASN A 52 -22.45 39.22 -63.40
N ARG A 53 -23.43 38.34 -63.13
CA ARG A 53 -24.40 37.94 -64.18
C ARG A 53 -25.22 39.11 -64.70
N ALA A 54 -25.46 40.13 -63.88
CA ALA A 54 -26.09 41.39 -64.27
C ALA A 54 -25.14 42.39 -64.98
N GLY A 55 -23.88 42.04 -65.23
CA GLY A 55 -22.88 42.87 -65.93
C GLY A 55 -22.18 43.93 -65.06
N ASN A 56 -22.47 43.99 -63.76
CA ASN A 56 -21.91 44.97 -62.84
C ASN A 56 -20.61 44.45 -62.19
N PRO A 57 -19.60 45.30 -61.93
CA PRO A 57 -18.38 44.88 -61.26
C PRO A 57 -18.67 44.42 -59.83
N ILE A 58 -18.15 43.24 -59.47
CA ILE A 58 -18.29 42.67 -58.13
C ILE A 58 -17.48 43.50 -57.12
N ALA A 59 -18.13 43.93 -56.04
CA ALA A 59 -17.51 44.71 -54.97
C ALA A 59 -16.57 43.86 -54.09
N ALA A 60 -15.66 44.52 -53.37
CA ALA A 60 -14.73 43.85 -52.45
C ALA A 60 -15.41 43.34 -51.16
N GLN A 61 -16.56 43.91 -50.81
CA GLN A 61 -17.34 43.61 -49.60
C GLN A 61 -18.84 43.76 -49.90
N ILE A 62 -19.68 43.04 -49.15
CA ILE A 62 -21.14 43.20 -49.16
C ILE A 62 -21.49 44.20 -48.06
N TYR A 63 -21.35 45.50 -48.36
CA TYR A 63 -21.55 46.59 -47.41
C TYR A 63 -22.08 47.83 -48.14
N PRO A 64 -23.01 48.63 -47.55
CA PRO A 64 -23.70 48.37 -46.28
C PRO A 64 -24.86 47.37 -46.44
N VAL A 65 -25.20 46.64 -45.38
CA VAL A 65 -26.38 45.74 -45.33
C VAL A 65 -27.39 46.32 -44.35
N PHE A 66 -28.64 46.53 -44.77
CA PHE A 66 -29.63 47.14 -43.90
C PHE A 66 -30.31 46.08 -43.00
N GLN A 67 -30.30 46.31 -41.67
CA GLN A 67 -31.07 45.55 -40.67
C GLN A 67 -31.93 46.50 -39.81
N ASP A 68 -33.25 46.31 -39.87
CA ASP A 68 -34.28 47.16 -39.23
C ASP A 68 -33.97 47.54 -37.76
N GLU A 69 -33.72 46.57 -36.88
CA GLU A 69 -33.57 46.79 -35.43
C GLU A 69 -32.31 47.59 -35.01
N LYS A 70 -31.21 47.54 -35.79
CA LYS A 70 -29.93 48.18 -35.43
C LYS A 70 -29.75 49.57 -36.04
N GLU A 71 -30.30 49.81 -37.23
CA GLU A 71 -30.07 51.06 -37.96
C GLU A 71 -31.18 52.10 -37.74
N LEU A 72 -32.37 51.71 -37.25
CA LEU A 72 -33.51 52.61 -37.06
C LEU A 72 -33.68 53.17 -35.64
N SER A 73 -32.87 52.76 -34.66
CA SER A 73 -32.89 53.33 -33.30
C SER A 73 -32.43 54.79 -33.22
N ALA A 74 -32.01 55.40 -34.35
CA ALA A 74 -31.45 56.75 -34.43
C ALA A 74 -32.24 57.74 -35.32
N SER A 75 -33.43 57.40 -35.84
CA SER A 75 -34.19 58.29 -36.76
C SER A 75 -35.65 58.55 -36.32
N ALA A 76 -36.15 59.78 -36.51
CA ALA A 76 -37.44 60.25 -35.99
C ALA A 76 -38.68 59.91 -36.86
N ASN A 77 -38.52 59.18 -37.97
CA ASN A 77 -39.62 58.82 -38.86
C ASN A 77 -39.37 57.43 -39.51
N LEU A 78 -39.76 56.35 -38.80
CA LEU A 78 -39.38 54.98 -39.15
C LEU A 78 -39.84 54.52 -40.54
N THR A 79 -41.09 54.81 -40.93
CA THR A 79 -41.70 54.21 -42.13
C THR A 79 -41.10 54.73 -43.44
N SER A 80 -40.75 56.02 -43.51
CA SER A 80 -40.14 56.60 -44.72
C SER A 80 -38.68 56.20 -44.87
N ALA A 81 -37.93 56.09 -43.77
CA ALA A 81 -36.54 55.62 -43.78
C ALA A 81 -36.44 54.16 -44.20
N LEU A 82 -37.31 53.28 -43.68
CA LEU A 82 -37.35 51.86 -44.05
C LEU A 82 -37.74 51.67 -45.51
N THR A 83 -38.74 52.41 -46.01
CA THR A 83 -39.14 52.35 -47.43
C THR A 83 -38.01 52.85 -48.35
N ALA A 84 -37.30 53.91 -47.96
CA ALA A 84 -36.18 54.44 -48.72
C ALA A 84 -34.98 53.46 -48.75
N ALA A 85 -34.66 52.82 -47.63
CA ALA A 85 -33.61 51.80 -47.57
C ALA A 85 -33.96 50.56 -48.41
N LEU A 86 -35.22 50.12 -48.37
CA LEU A 86 -35.73 49.02 -49.17
C LEU A 86 -35.65 49.32 -50.68
N ASP A 87 -36.09 50.51 -51.10
CA ASP A 87 -36.02 50.95 -52.50
C ASP A 87 -34.55 51.11 -52.97
N ALA A 88 -33.64 51.54 -52.09
CA ALA A 88 -32.21 51.70 -52.36
C ALA A 88 -31.41 50.38 -52.33
N SER A 89 -31.98 49.30 -51.80
CA SER A 89 -31.31 48.01 -51.69
C SER A 89 -31.21 47.28 -53.03
N SER A 90 -30.06 46.67 -53.29
CA SER A 90 -29.83 45.89 -54.52
C SER A 90 -30.47 44.50 -54.47
N TYR A 91 -30.41 43.86 -53.31
CA TYR A 91 -30.99 42.54 -53.01
C TYR A 91 -31.84 42.58 -51.75
N LEU A 92 -32.75 41.62 -51.60
CA LEU A 92 -33.49 41.39 -50.36
C LEU A 92 -33.25 39.95 -49.90
N VAL A 93 -32.75 39.78 -48.68
CA VAL A 93 -32.63 38.47 -48.04
C VAL A 93 -33.78 38.28 -47.05
N TYR A 94 -34.65 37.33 -47.37
CA TYR A 94 -35.84 37.02 -46.58
C TYR A 94 -35.55 35.88 -45.60
N LEU A 95 -35.62 36.16 -44.29
CA LEU A 95 -35.53 35.12 -43.27
C LEU A 95 -36.88 34.40 -43.15
N SER A 96 -36.93 33.20 -43.71
CA SER A 96 -38.15 32.43 -43.91
C SER A 96 -38.46 31.53 -42.72
N SER A 97 -39.61 31.78 -42.10
CA SER A 97 -40.17 31.00 -41.00
C SER A 97 -41.70 31.08 -41.05
N PRO A 98 -42.42 30.19 -40.33
CA PRO A 98 -43.87 30.32 -40.20
C PRO A 98 -44.32 31.64 -39.55
N GLN A 99 -43.44 32.29 -38.78
CA GLN A 99 -43.73 33.57 -38.14
C GLN A 99 -43.57 34.72 -39.12
N SER A 100 -42.49 34.72 -39.91
CA SER A 100 -42.26 35.76 -40.92
C SER A 100 -43.22 35.65 -42.10
N ALA A 101 -43.67 34.44 -42.47
CA ALA A 101 -44.69 34.24 -43.49
C ALA A 101 -46.07 34.82 -43.11
N ARG A 102 -46.38 34.91 -41.81
CA ARG A 102 -47.61 35.55 -41.28
C ARG A 102 -47.44 37.02 -40.94
N SER A 103 -46.22 37.56 -41.04
CA SER A 103 -45.96 38.95 -40.71
C SER A 103 -46.48 39.86 -41.82
N VAL A 104 -47.37 40.77 -41.45
CA VAL A 104 -47.90 41.80 -42.34
C VAL A 104 -46.78 42.73 -42.82
N TYR A 105 -45.83 43.07 -41.94
CA TYR A 105 -44.68 43.93 -42.26
C TYR A 105 -43.75 43.30 -43.30
N VAL A 106 -43.32 42.06 -43.07
CA VAL A 106 -42.50 41.30 -44.02
C VAL A 106 -43.20 41.16 -45.37
N SER A 107 -44.51 40.90 -45.35
CA SER A 107 -45.31 40.80 -46.57
C SER A 107 -45.39 42.14 -47.33
N GLN A 108 -45.42 43.27 -46.63
CA GLN A 108 -45.38 44.61 -47.23
C GLN A 108 -44.00 44.92 -47.82
N GLU A 109 -42.92 44.59 -47.12
CA GLU A 109 -41.54 44.76 -47.61
C GLU A 109 -41.29 43.94 -48.88
N LEU A 110 -41.66 42.65 -48.88
CA LEU A 110 -41.55 41.79 -50.06
C LEU A 110 -42.38 42.32 -51.23
N ARG A 111 -43.61 42.79 -50.95
CA ARG A 111 -44.51 43.32 -51.98
C ARG A 111 -43.93 44.59 -52.59
N ARG A 112 -43.43 45.51 -51.75
CA ARG A 112 -42.78 46.74 -52.19
C ARG A 112 -41.52 46.47 -53.01
N PHE A 113 -40.65 45.58 -52.54
CA PHE A 113 -39.44 45.24 -53.28
C PHE A 113 -39.76 44.63 -54.66
N LYS A 114 -40.82 43.80 -54.77
CA LYS A 114 -41.32 43.30 -56.06
C LYS A 114 -41.88 44.41 -56.96
N GLN A 115 -42.63 45.38 -56.41
CA GLN A 115 -43.15 46.54 -57.15
C GLN A 115 -42.04 47.41 -57.78
N THR A 116 -40.84 47.45 -57.18
CA THR A 116 -39.68 48.15 -57.77
C THR A 116 -39.04 47.42 -58.97
N GLY A 117 -39.62 46.29 -59.41
CA GLY A 117 -39.09 45.46 -60.50
C GLY A 117 -37.94 44.53 -60.09
N LYS A 118 -37.55 44.52 -58.81
CA LYS A 118 -36.41 43.73 -58.28
C LYS A 118 -36.80 42.34 -57.74
N GLY A 119 -37.97 41.82 -58.10
CA GLY A 119 -38.51 40.59 -57.51
C GLY A 119 -37.64 39.33 -57.70
N ASN A 120 -36.81 39.28 -58.74
CA ASN A 120 -35.85 38.20 -58.98
C ASN A 120 -34.57 38.31 -58.13
N ARG A 121 -34.43 39.36 -57.32
CA ARG A 121 -33.31 39.62 -56.40
C ARG A 121 -33.67 39.35 -54.94
N ILE A 122 -34.71 38.54 -54.72
CA ILE A 122 -35.12 38.07 -53.40
C ILE A 122 -34.52 36.68 -53.16
N ILE A 123 -33.80 36.53 -52.06
CA ILE A 123 -33.16 35.26 -51.66
C ILE A 123 -33.71 34.88 -50.28
N ALA A 124 -34.30 33.70 -50.16
CA ALA A 124 -34.82 33.19 -48.91
C ALA A 124 -33.75 32.41 -48.13
N LEU A 125 -33.72 32.57 -46.80
CA LEU A 125 -33.01 31.70 -45.87
C LEU A 125 -34.06 30.99 -45.01
N ILE A 126 -34.30 29.70 -45.27
CA ILE A 126 -35.28 28.88 -44.56
C ILE A 126 -34.73 28.56 -43.18
N LEU A 127 -35.29 29.23 -42.18
CA LEU A 127 -34.95 29.04 -40.78
C LEU A 127 -35.69 27.84 -40.20
N ALA A 128 -37.00 27.75 -40.45
CA ALA A 128 -37.93 26.75 -39.92
C ALA A 128 -39.16 26.63 -40.84
N GLY A 129 -39.96 25.57 -40.66
CA GLY A 129 -41.18 25.33 -41.42
C GLY A 129 -40.93 24.70 -42.79
N GLU A 130 -41.97 24.68 -43.62
CA GLU A 130 -41.95 24.13 -44.97
C GLU A 130 -42.34 25.20 -46.01
N PRO A 131 -41.61 25.31 -47.14
CA PRO A 131 -41.91 26.30 -48.19
C PRO A 131 -43.31 26.19 -48.81
N GLU A 132 -43.91 24.99 -48.78
CA GLU A 132 -45.23 24.60 -49.31
C GLU A 132 -45.66 25.35 -50.58
N TYR A 133 -45.53 24.70 -51.74
CA TYR A 133 -45.87 25.27 -53.05
C TYR A 133 -47.37 25.16 -53.43
N GLY A 134 -48.22 24.65 -52.53
CA GLY A 134 -49.65 24.40 -52.76
C GLY A 134 -50.60 25.51 -52.26
N ALA A 135 -51.89 25.41 -52.63
CA ALA A 135 -52.93 26.40 -52.34
C ALA A 135 -53.51 26.35 -50.91
N GLU A 136 -53.23 25.31 -50.12
CA GLU A 136 -53.66 25.22 -48.72
C GLU A 136 -52.59 25.83 -47.79
N SER A 137 -53.01 26.70 -46.87
CA SER A 137 -52.10 27.31 -45.90
C SER A 137 -51.94 26.43 -44.68
N SER A 138 -50.76 25.82 -44.49
CA SER A 138 -50.48 25.06 -43.28
C SER A 138 -49.91 25.93 -42.15
N ALA A 139 -50.00 25.40 -40.93
CA ALA A 139 -49.37 26.02 -39.77
C ALA A 139 -47.82 26.10 -39.87
N GLN A 140 -47.21 25.34 -40.77
CA GLN A 140 -45.75 25.26 -40.98
C GLN A 140 -45.28 26.02 -42.23
N GLN A 141 -46.19 26.62 -43.01
CA GLN A 141 -45.84 27.37 -44.23
C GLN A 141 -44.86 28.51 -43.92
N CYS A 142 -43.67 28.48 -44.53
CA CYS A 142 -42.62 29.47 -44.30
C CYS A 142 -42.40 30.45 -45.46
N PHE A 143 -43.04 30.26 -46.62
CA PHE A 143 -43.07 31.25 -47.72
C PHE A 143 -44.41 31.96 -47.80
N PRO A 144 -44.47 33.30 -47.66
CA PRO A 144 -45.72 34.06 -47.82
C PRO A 144 -46.17 34.04 -49.28
N GLU A 145 -47.46 34.24 -49.53
CA GLU A 145 -48.03 34.29 -50.88
C GLU A 145 -47.32 35.31 -51.78
N VAL A 146 -46.96 36.46 -51.21
CA VAL A 146 -46.21 37.52 -51.91
C VAL A 146 -44.89 37.01 -52.47
N LEU A 147 -44.24 36.05 -51.82
CA LEU A 147 -43.00 35.46 -52.32
C LEU A 147 -43.28 34.39 -53.38
N ARG A 148 -44.29 33.54 -53.17
CA ARG A 148 -44.66 32.39 -54.02
C ARG A 148 -45.27 32.78 -55.37
N TYR A 149 -45.80 33.99 -55.51
CA TYR A 149 -46.46 34.44 -56.75
C TYR A 149 -45.89 35.77 -57.25
N ARG A 150 -46.13 36.07 -58.53
CA ARG A 150 -45.78 37.37 -59.12
C ARG A 150 -46.64 38.48 -58.51
N VAL A 151 -46.05 39.66 -58.34
CA VAL A 151 -46.76 40.88 -57.92
C VAL A 151 -46.69 41.88 -59.08
N ASP A 152 -47.83 42.46 -59.45
CA ASP A 152 -47.90 43.48 -60.50
C ASP A 152 -47.42 44.87 -60.02
N GLU A 153 -47.33 45.84 -60.93
CA GLU A 153 -46.89 47.21 -60.62
C GLU A 153 -47.82 47.94 -59.63
N SER A 154 -49.10 47.53 -59.56
CA SER A 154 -50.07 48.06 -58.60
C SER A 154 -49.98 47.39 -57.23
N GLY A 155 -49.18 46.33 -57.10
CA GLY A 155 -49.02 45.55 -55.87
C GLY A 155 -49.99 44.40 -55.70
N ASN A 156 -50.78 44.02 -56.70
CA ASN A 156 -51.68 42.87 -56.60
C ASN A 156 -50.92 41.56 -56.86
N ILE A 157 -51.33 40.48 -56.19
CA ILE A 157 -50.73 39.16 -56.39
C ILE A 157 -51.40 38.49 -57.60
N ASP A 158 -50.60 38.14 -58.60
CA ASP A 158 -51.03 37.35 -59.74
C ASP A 158 -50.86 35.86 -59.42
N HIS A 159 -51.92 35.25 -58.89
CA HIS A 159 -51.96 33.84 -58.52
C HIS A 159 -51.84 32.87 -59.71
N SER A 160 -51.90 33.37 -60.95
CA SER A 160 -51.70 32.54 -62.15
C SER A 160 -50.22 32.30 -62.47
N VAL A 161 -49.31 33.09 -61.90
CA VAL A 161 -47.86 32.99 -62.14
C VAL A 161 -47.13 32.68 -60.83
N SER A 162 -46.84 31.40 -60.62
CA SER A 162 -45.97 30.92 -59.53
C SER A 162 -44.52 31.38 -59.75
N GLN A 163 -43.84 31.76 -58.67
CA GLN A 163 -42.43 32.11 -58.63
C GLN A 163 -41.70 31.18 -57.67
N GLU A 164 -40.60 30.60 -58.13
CA GLU A 164 -39.70 29.81 -57.29
C GLU A 164 -38.58 30.72 -56.76
N PRO A 165 -38.62 31.12 -55.48
CA PRO A 165 -37.56 31.93 -54.90
C PRO A 165 -36.28 31.11 -54.70
N ILE A 166 -35.13 31.74 -54.87
CA ILE A 166 -33.84 31.12 -54.51
C ILE A 166 -33.80 30.97 -52.99
N ALA A 167 -33.58 29.76 -52.50
CA ALA A 167 -33.60 29.48 -51.06
C ALA A 167 -32.37 28.71 -50.57
N ALA A 168 -31.85 29.11 -49.41
CA ALA A 168 -30.87 28.38 -48.63
C ALA A 168 -31.55 27.74 -47.40
N ASP A 169 -31.14 26.54 -47.01
CA ASP A 169 -31.77 25.78 -45.91
C ASP A 169 -30.81 25.60 -44.74
N VAL A 170 -31.18 26.16 -43.58
CA VAL A 170 -30.43 26.05 -42.32
C VAL A 170 -31.19 25.27 -41.26
N ARG A 171 -32.32 24.64 -41.60
CA ARG A 171 -33.08 23.80 -40.68
C ARG A 171 -32.22 22.64 -40.17
N LEU A 172 -32.60 22.09 -39.02
CA LEU A 172 -31.95 20.88 -38.53
C LEU A 172 -32.12 19.73 -39.56
N PRO A 173 -31.05 18.96 -39.87
CA PRO A 173 -31.08 17.98 -40.95
C PRO A 173 -32.23 16.98 -40.81
N GLY A 174 -33.06 16.87 -41.85
CA GLY A 174 -34.21 15.95 -41.89
C GLY A 174 -35.42 16.39 -41.06
N THR A 175 -35.49 17.65 -40.63
CA THR A 175 -36.61 18.19 -39.84
C THR A 175 -37.10 19.53 -40.39
N THR A 176 -38.28 19.95 -39.93
CA THR A 176 -38.83 21.30 -40.15
C THR A 176 -38.42 22.30 -39.06
N GLU A 177 -37.62 21.85 -38.08
CA GLU A 177 -37.27 22.64 -36.92
C GLU A 177 -36.22 23.72 -37.21
N GLN A 178 -36.28 24.78 -36.41
CA GLN A 178 -35.37 25.90 -36.54
C GLN A 178 -33.91 25.51 -36.26
N GLY A 179 -33.00 25.88 -37.15
CA GLY A 179 -31.57 25.74 -36.94
C GLY A 179 -31.00 26.65 -35.85
N PHE A 180 -29.69 26.49 -35.62
CA PHE A 180 -28.83 27.33 -34.77
C PHE A 180 -27.82 28.17 -35.59
N THR A 181 -27.48 29.36 -35.11
CA THR A 181 -26.51 30.24 -35.78
C THR A 181 -25.05 29.82 -35.61
N THR A 182 -24.75 28.90 -34.69
CA THR A 182 -23.40 28.34 -34.50
C THR A 182 -23.42 26.81 -34.29
N PRO A 183 -22.40 26.07 -34.77
CA PRO A 183 -22.27 24.63 -34.47
C PRO A 183 -22.14 24.34 -32.98
N GLU A 184 -21.54 25.24 -32.19
CA GLU A 184 -21.37 25.14 -30.74
C GLU A 184 -22.71 25.16 -30.01
N ALA A 185 -23.63 26.06 -30.40
CA ALA A 185 -24.97 26.11 -29.84
C ALA A 185 -25.75 24.82 -30.14
N TYR A 186 -25.60 24.26 -31.35
CA TYR A 186 -26.20 22.96 -31.69
C TYR A 186 -25.54 21.80 -30.92
N ARG A 187 -24.23 21.85 -30.67
CA ARG A 187 -23.55 20.86 -29.82
C ARG A 187 -24.08 20.88 -28.40
N GLN A 188 -24.27 22.07 -27.81
CA GLN A 188 -24.81 22.22 -26.47
C GLN A 188 -26.25 21.70 -26.37
N SER A 189 -27.09 21.92 -27.39
CA SER A 189 -28.44 21.36 -27.40
C SER A 189 -28.42 19.83 -27.48
N LEU A 190 -27.55 19.23 -28.29
CA LEU A 190 -27.38 17.77 -28.34
C LEU A 190 -26.80 17.17 -27.05
N GLN A 191 -25.95 17.90 -26.31
CA GLN A 191 -25.39 17.44 -25.03
C GLN A 191 -26.44 17.32 -23.91
N SER A 192 -27.59 17.96 -24.05
CA SER A 192 -28.71 17.81 -23.12
C SER A 192 -29.44 16.47 -23.28
N ASP A 193 -29.29 15.81 -24.44
CA ASP A 193 -29.83 14.48 -24.72
C ASP A 193 -28.82 13.39 -24.33
N LYS A 194 -29.01 12.78 -23.15
CA LYS A 194 -28.14 11.74 -22.60
C LYS A 194 -28.15 10.43 -23.40
N THR A 195 -29.00 10.30 -24.42
CA THR A 195 -29.10 9.08 -25.24
C THR A 195 -28.08 9.01 -26.38
N LEU A 196 -27.43 10.13 -26.72
CA LEU A 196 -26.48 10.21 -27.84
C LEU A 196 -25.02 9.99 -27.41
N SER A 197 -24.30 9.13 -28.13
CA SER A 197 -22.86 8.94 -27.91
C SER A 197 -22.05 10.16 -28.35
N ARG A 198 -20.90 10.42 -27.71
CA ARG A 198 -20.00 11.54 -28.07
C ARG A 198 -19.63 11.56 -29.56
N LYS A 199 -19.37 10.39 -30.15
CA LYS A 199 -19.03 10.25 -31.58
C LYS A 199 -20.21 10.63 -32.48
N GLU A 200 -21.43 10.31 -32.06
CA GLU A 200 -22.65 10.67 -32.80
C GLU A 200 -22.94 12.17 -32.72
N VAL A 201 -22.71 12.79 -31.55
CA VAL A 201 -22.81 14.25 -31.38
C VAL A 201 -21.81 14.96 -32.30
N GLU A 202 -20.55 14.52 -32.33
CA GLU A 202 -19.53 15.10 -33.22
C GLU A 202 -19.93 14.96 -34.71
N ARG A 203 -20.48 13.81 -35.12
CA ARG A 203 -20.96 13.58 -36.50
C ARG A 203 -22.12 14.52 -36.87
N ARG A 204 -23.13 14.64 -36.01
CA ARG A 204 -24.31 15.51 -36.26
C ARG A 204 -23.93 16.99 -36.29
N VAL A 205 -23.05 17.43 -35.39
CA VAL A 205 -22.57 18.81 -35.36
C VAL A 205 -21.76 19.14 -36.60
N GLN A 206 -20.90 18.22 -37.06
CA GLN A 206 -20.15 18.43 -38.31
C GLN A 206 -21.08 18.52 -39.52
N ALA A 207 -22.04 17.61 -39.65
CA ALA A 207 -23.02 17.66 -40.75
C ALA A 207 -23.86 18.95 -40.75
N TYR A 208 -24.23 19.45 -39.56
CA TYR A 208 -24.94 20.71 -39.43
C TYR A 208 -24.06 21.91 -39.79
N LYS A 209 -22.79 21.91 -39.38
CA LYS A 209 -21.83 22.94 -39.76
C LYS A 209 -21.68 23.05 -41.28
N ASP A 210 -21.51 21.92 -41.97
CA ASP A 210 -21.36 21.91 -43.43
C ASP A 210 -22.62 22.46 -44.12
N ARG A 211 -23.81 22.17 -43.59
CA ARG A 211 -25.08 22.73 -44.07
C ARG A 211 -25.17 24.24 -43.84
N LEU A 212 -24.78 24.73 -42.66
CA LEU A 212 -24.78 26.16 -42.31
C LEU A 212 -23.80 26.94 -43.21
N ASP A 213 -22.59 26.43 -43.40
CA ASP A 213 -21.57 27.05 -44.26
C ASP A 213 -22.03 27.09 -45.72
N LEU A 214 -22.65 26.02 -46.23
CA LEU A 214 -23.21 25.98 -47.58
C LEU A 214 -24.37 26.96 -47.76
N ALA A 215 -25.27 27.07 -46.76
CA ALA A 215 -26.38 28.01 -46.79
C ALA A 215 -25.88 29.46 -46.81
N LYS A 216 -24.88 29.78 -45.98
CA LYS A 216 -24.20 31.08 -45.99
C LYS A 216 -23.64 31.43 -47.37
N LEU A 217 -22.88 30.50 -47.97
CA LEU A 217 -22.30 30.72 -49.30
C LEU A 217 -23.37 30.88 -50.39
N LYS A 218 -24.53 30.22 -50.28
CA LYS A 218 -25.66 30.43 -51.20
C LYS A 218 -26.23 31.83 -51.12
N ILE A 219 -26.39 32.38 -49.91
CA ILE A 219 -26.86 33.77 -49.75
C ILE A 219 -25.82 34.75 -50.33
N ILE A 220 -24.55 34.58 -49.98
CA ILE A 220 -23.44 35.42 -50.48
C ILE A 220 -23.35 35.35 -52.02
N ALA A 221 -23.42 34.14 -52.60
CA ALA A 221 -23.42 33.95 -54.05
C ALA A 221 -24.58 34.69 -54.72
N GLY A 222 -25.76 34.64 -54.11
CA GLY A 222 -26.94 35.33 -54.62
C GLY A 222 -26.81 36.86 -54.53
N VAL A 223 -26.32 37.41 -53.42
CA VAL A 223 -26.14 38.86 -53.25
C VAL A 223 -25.03 39.41 -54.16
N LEU A 224 -23.97 38.64 -54.40
CA LEU A 224 -22.91 39.01 -55.35
C LEU A 224 -23.29 38.74 -56.82
N ASP A 225 -24.36 37.98 -57.05
CA ASP A 225 -24.81 37.50 -58.37
C ASP A 225 -23.75 36.69 -59.13
N VAL A 226 -23.10 35.78 -58.40
CA VAL A 226 -22.08 34.85 -58.92
C VAL A 226 -22.53 33.40 -58.81
N PRO A 227 -22.10 32.50 -59.71
CA PRO A 227 -22.30 31.07 -59.53
C PRO A 227 -21.78 30.57 -58.17
N LEU A 228 -22.58 29.78 -57.45
CA LEU A 228 -22.14 29.14 -56.19
C LEU A 228 -20.84 28.32 -56.38
N GLY A 229 -20.64 27.77 -57.58
CA GLY A 229 -19.41 27.08 -57.97
C GLY A 229 -18.14 27.91 -57.81
N ASP A 230 -18.20 29.22 -58.09
CA ASP A 230 -17.02 30.10 -58.03
C ASP A 230 -16.60 30.40 -56.59
N LEU A 231 -17.57 30.47 -55.67
CA LEU A 231 -17.32 30.62 -54.24
C LEU A 231 -16.94 29.30 -53.57
N THR A 232 -17.58 28.19 -53.94
CA THR A 232 -17.29 26.86 -53.38
C THR A 232 -15.99 26.25 -53.89
N GLN A 233 -15.57 26.53 -55.15
CA GLN A 233 -14.25 26.15 -55.65
C GLN A 233 -13.12 26.85 -54.91
N ARG A 234 -13.31 28.09 -54.44
CA ARG A 234 -12.34 28.77 -53.58
C ARG A 234 -12.36 28.26 -52.14
N ASP A 235 -13.50 27.89 -51.56
CA ASP A 235 -13.47 27.25 -50.24
C ASP A 235 -12.82 25.87 -50.32
N GLN A 236 -13.09 25.08 -51.36
CA GLN A 236 -12.36 23.83 -51.62
C GLN A 236 -10.88 24.08 -51.94
N ALA A 237 -10.51 25.08 -52.74
CA ALA A 237 -9.12 25.42 -53.04
C ALA A 237 -8.40 26.06 -51.85
N TYR A 238 -9.08 26.77 -50.96
CA TYR A 238 -8.58 27.33 -49.70
C TYR A 238 -8.42 26.23 -48.67
N GLN A 239 -9.35 25.28 -48.54
CA GLN A 239 -9.18 24.10 -47.69
C GLN A 239 -8.09 23.17 -48.24
N LEU A 240 -7.97 23.00 -49.56
CA LEU A 240 -6.89 22.23 -50.21
C LEU A 240 -5.56 22.97 -50.17
N ALA A 241 -5.52 24.31 -50.22
CA ALA A 241 -4.31 25.13 -50.09
C ALA A 241 -3.89 25.32 -48.63
N LYS A 242 -4.83 25.36 -47.68
CA LYS A 242 -4.61 25.31 -46.23
C LYS A 242 -4.17 23.91 -45.82
N ALA A 243 -4.72 22.85 -46.43
CA ALA A 243 -4.21 21.48 -46.31
C ALA A 243 -2.86 21.32 -47.00
N ARG A 244 -2.59 21.89 -48.18
CA ARG A 244 -1.27 21.80 -48.85
C ARG A 244 -0.21 22.70 -48.21
N ARG A 245 -0.56 23.87 -47.66
CA ARG A 245 0.32 24.72 -46.84
C ARG A 245 0.51 24.11 -45.46
N ARG A 246 -0.51 23.55 -44.81
CA ARG A 246 -0.30 22.69 -43.63
C ARG A 246 0.54 21.50 -44.00
N THR A 247 0.38 20.80 -45.11
CA THR A 247 1.20 19.61 -45.41
C THR A 247 2.61 19.95 -45.91
N LYS A 248 2.87 21.09 -46.56
CA LYS A 248 4.24 21.54 -46.94
C LYS A 248 4.95 22.26 -45.81
N LEU A 249 4.25 23.10 -45.04
CA LEU A 249 4.76 23.74 -43.84
C LEU A 249 4.91 22.69 -42.74
N VAL A 250 3.95 21.78 -42.50
CA VAL A 250 4.10 20.60 -41.62
C VAL A 250 5.06 19.58 -42.22
N LYS A 251 5.31 19.42 -43.53
CA LYS A 251 6.44 18.57 -43.96
C LYS A 251 7.80 19.25 -43.78
N ARG A 252 7.95 20.55 -44.03
CA ARG A 252 9.21 21.28 -43.76
C ARG A 252 9.43 21.47 -42.26
N ILE A 253 8.39 21.83 -41.52
CA ILE A 253 8.35 21.89 -40.06
C ILE A 253 8.34 20.50 -39.46
N ALA A 254 7.85 19.41 -40.04
CA ALA A 254 8.02 18.05 -39.47
C ALA A 254 9.30 17.37 -39.93
N VAL A 255 9.98 17.87 -40.97
CA VAL A 255 11.37 17.52 -41.27
C VAL A 255 12.31 18.34 -40.40
N VAL A 256 12.02 19.63 -40.14
CA VAL A 256 12.81 20.49 -39.24
C VAL A 256 12.49 20.21 -37.77
N ILE A 257 11.24 19.99 -37.37
CA ILE A 257 10.83 19.41 -36.06
C ILE A 257 11.19 17.94 -36.04
N GLY A 258 11.21 17.20 -37.15
CA GLY A 258 11.71 15.84 -37.16
C GLY A 258 13.22 15.80 -36.88
N MET A 259 14.00 16.66 -37.54
CA MET A 259 15.42 16.83 -37.31
C MET A 259 15.71 17.50 -35.98
N LEU A 260 14.94 18.51 -35.55
CA LEU A 260 15.06 19.16 -34.24
C LEU A 260 14.50 18.30 -33.13
N ALA A 261 13.56 17.38 -33.37
CA ALA A 261 13.11 16.40 -32.39
C ALA A 261 14.07 15.22 -32.35
N VAL A 262 14.66 14.79 -33.47
CA VAL A 262 15.76 13.82 -33.46
C VAL A 262 17.01 14.45 -32.84
N MET A 263 17.28 15.73 -33.07
CA MET A 263 18.40 16.46 -32.48
C MET A 263 18.11 16.90 -31.05
N ALA A 264 16.88 17.20 -30.65
CA ALA A 264 16.49 17.45 -29.25
C ALA A 264 16.24 16.16 -28.48
N MET A 265 15.96 15.04 -29.16
CA MET A 265 15.97 13.71 -28.58
C MET A 265 17.39 13.17 -28.54
N ALA A 266 18.28 13.51 -29.48
CA ALA A 266 19.70 13.17 -29.41
C ALA A 266 20.46 14.08 -28.44
N LEU A 267 20.15 15.38 -28.36
CA LEU A 267 20.64 16.31 -27.34
C LEU A 267 19.92 16.09 -26.02
N GLY A 268 18.68 15.62 -26.04
CA GLY A 268 17.92 15.23 -24.86
C GLY A 268 18.40 13.91 -24.32
N ILE A 269 18.73 12.93 -25.17
CA ILE A 269 19.41 11.68 -24.80
C ILE A 269 20.85 11.99 -24.43
N TYR A 270 21.59 12.83 -25.15
CA TYR A 270 22.95 13.25 -24.82
C TYR A 270 22.95 13.99 -23.48
N ALA A 271 22.13 15.01 -23.30
CA ALA A 271 21.98 15.71 -22.03
C ALA A 271 21.35 14.84 -20.94
N TRP A 272 20.51 13.85 -21.24
CA TRP A 272 20.04 12.86 -20.27
C TRP A 272 21.13 11.87 -19.91
N THR A 273 21.98 11.45 -20.86
CA THR A 273 23.14 10.59 -20.61
C THR A 273 24.25 11.35 -19.91
N GLU A 274 24.46 12.62 -20.22
CA GLU A 274 25.47 13.49 -19.63
C GLU A 274 24.99 13.99 -18.27
N ARG A 275 23.69 14.28 -18.09
CA ARG A 275 23.07 14.51 -16.78
C ARG A 275 23.07 13.26 -15.93
N ASN A 276 22.74 12.09 -16.48
CA ASN A 276 22.81 10.84 -15.73
C ASN A 276 24.26 10.48 -15.40
N ALA A 277 25.20 10.69 -16.31
CA ALA A 277 26.63 10.49 -16.07
C ALA A 277 27.16 11.49 -15.03
N ALA A 278 26.79 12.77 -15.11
CA ALA A 278 27.14 13.81 -14.15
C ALA A 278 26.49 13.57 -12.79
N GLN A 279 25.23 13.14 -12.74
CA GLN A 279 24.53 12.73 -11.51
C GLN A 279 25.17 11.47 -10.92
N THR A 280 25.61 10.53 -11.75
CA THR A 280 26.33 9.32 -11.31
C THR A 280 27.74 9.68 -10.80
N MET A 281 28.45 10.58 -11.47
CA MET A 281 29.77 11.08 -11.05
C MET A 281 29.68 11.91 -9.76
N LEU A 282 28.66 12.76 -9.64
CA LEU A 282 28.36 13.53 -8.44
C LEU A 282 27.91 12.62 -7.29
N SER A 283 27.03 11.65 -7.55
CA SER A 283 26.64 10.65 -6.55
C SER A 283 27.85 9.85 -6.06
N ARG A 284 28.73 9.44 -6.98
CA ARG A 284 29.96 8.70 -6.64
C ARG A 284 30.97 9.55 -5.88
N SER A 285 31.12 10.83 -6.23
CA SER A 285 32.02 11.74 -5.50
C SER A 285 31.48 12.05 -4.10
N LEU A 286 30.18 12.30 -3.95
CA LEU A 286 29.51 12.48 -2.67
C LEU A 286 29.59 11.21 -1.81
N PHE A 287 29.40 10.02 -2.38
CA PHE A 287 29.57 8.75 -1.68
C PHE A 287 30.99 8.55 -1.15
N LEU A 288 32.02 8.85 -1.96
CA LEU A 288 33.42 8.75 -1.56
C LEU A 288 33.82 9.81 -0.51
N SER A 289 33.33 11.04 -0.65
CA SER A 289 33.50 12.08 0.36
C SER A 289 32.82 11.70 1.68
N GLY A 290 31.64 11.07 1.61
CA GLY A 290 30.93 10.54 2.76
C GLY A 290 31.72 9.44 3.48
N LEU A 291 32.30 8.48 2.74
CA LEU A 291 33.16 7.44 3.30
C LEU A 291 34.41 8.03 3.97
N ASN A 292 35.11 8.94 3.29
CA ASN A 292 36.33 9.57 3.82
C ASN A 292 36.04 10.34 5.12
N LYS A 293 34.91 11.03 5.20
CA LYS A 293 34.47 11.76 6.39
C LYS A 293 34.10 10.84 7.55
N ILE A 294 33.44 9.70 7.27
CA ILE A 294 33.18 8.66 8.29
C ILE A 294 34.50 8.05 8.80
N GLU A 295 35.47 7.83 7.91
CA GLU A 295 36.79 7.30 8.26
C GLU A 295 37.59 8.29 9.14
N GLN A 296 37.40 9.60 8.93
CA GLN A 296 37.93 10.68 9.77
C GLN A 296 37.13 10.90 11.08
N ARG A 297 36.18 10.02 11.41
CA ARG A 297 35.28 10.09 12.58
C ARG A 297 34.26 11.25 12.55
N GLU A 298 34.10 11.94 11.43
CA GLU A 298 33.12 13.00 11.21
C GLU A 298 31.80 12.41 10.66
N VAL A 299 31.17 11.55 11.47
CA VAL A 299 30.04 10.69 11.04
C VAL A 299 28.82 11.49 10.57
N GLY A 300 28.59 12.70 11.11
CA GLY A 300 27.47 13.56 10.74
C GLY A 300 27.58 14.13 9.32
N GLU A 301 28.73 14.72 8.96
CA GLU A 301 28.99 15.17 7.59
C GLU A 301 29.02 13.99 6.63
N GLY A 302 29.66 12.90 7.06
CA GLY A 302 29.73 11.65 6.30
C GLY A 302 28.36 11.10 5.92
N ALA A 303 27.41 11.08 6.85
CA ALA A 303 26.02 10.64 6.60
C ALA A 303 25.25 11.59 5.67
N ALA A 304 25.48 12.90 5.75
CA ALA A 304 24.86 13.89 4.86
C ALA A 304 25.31 13.74 3.41
N TYR A 305 26.63 13.52 3.20
CA TYR A 305 27.19 13.20 1.88
C TYR A 305 26.62 11.89 1.32
N MET A 306 26.39 10.88 2.17
CA MET A 306 25.75 9.60 1.79
C MET A 306 24.26 9.77 1.43
N ALA A 307 23.48 10.49 2.22
CA ALA A 307 22.08 10.78 1.91
C ALA A 307 21.93 11.53 0.58
N ALA A 308 22.81 12.50 0.31
CA ALA A 308 22.84 13.21 -0.96
C ALA A 308 23.17 12.26 -2.13
N ALA A 309 24.14 11.36 -1.96
CA ALA A 309 24.49 10.36 -2.99
C ALA A 309 23.35 9.38 -3.29
N ALA A 310 22.56 8.94 -2.29
CA ALA A 310 21.39 8.08 -2.49
C ALA A 310 20.26 8.76 -3.27
N ARG A 311 20.00 10.06 -3.01
CA ARG A 311 18.98 10.86 -3.72
C ARG A 311 19.25 10.99 -5.23
N TYR A 312 20.52 10.87 -5.65
CA TYR A 312 20.89 10.87 -7.07
C TYR A 312 20.86 9.48 -7.72
N GLY A 313 20.17 8.50 -7.10
CA GLY A 313 19.84 7.20 -7.71
C GLY A 313 20.90 6.11 -7.54
N ASN A 314 21.82 6.25 -6.58
CA ASN A 314 22.81 5.21 -6.31
C ASN A 314 22.22 4.16 -5.36
N GLU A 315 21.75 3.06 -5.95
CA GLU A 315 21.20 1.90 -5.23
C GLU A 315 22.14 1.40 -4.13
N ARG A 316 23.47 1.44 -4.32
CA ARG A 316 24.44 1.03 -3.29
C ARG A 316 24.41 1.94 -2.06
N THR A 317 24.10 3.21 -2.24
CA THR A 317 24.00 4.17 -1.14
C THR A 317 22.66 4.07 -0.41
N ALA A 318 21.56 3.78 -1.12
CA ALA A 318 20.27 3.48 -0.51
C ALA A 318 20.33 2.20 0.35
N LEU A 319 20.95 1.15 -0.18
CA LEU A 319 21.23 -0.10 0.55
C LEU A 319 22.13 0.14 1.77
N TYR A 320 23.16 0.99 1.66
CA TYR A 320 24.03 1.37 2.78
C TYR A 320 23.29 2.17 3.88
N LEU A 321 22.38 3.08 3.52
CA LEU A 321 21.54 3.82 4.47
C LEU A 321 20.51 2.91 5.16
N GLN A 322 19.89 1.99 4.43
CA GLN A 322 19.04 0.93 4.99
C GLN A 322 19.83 0.05 5.97
N SER A 323 21.09 -0.23 5.67
CA SER A 323 22.01 -0.96 6.55
C SER A 323 22.31 -0.21 7.86
N MET A 324 22.35 1.13 7.83
CA MET A 324 22.52 1.97 9.02
C MET A 324 21.26 2.01 9.90
N LEU A 325 20.06 2.05 9.29
CA LEU A 325 18.77 1.97 9.98
C LEU A 325 18.55 0.63 10.67
N MET A 326 18.95 -0.47 10.02
CA MET A 326 18.85 -1.81 10.62
C MET A 326 19.84 -2.01 11.78
N ARG A 327 20.99 -1.32 11.77
CA ARG A 327 21.93 -1.26 12.90
C ARG A 327 21.31 -0.66 14.16
N GLN A 328 20.33 0.23 14.00
CA GLN A 328 19.54 0.83 15.09
C GLN A 328 18.51 -0.16 15.68
N ASN A 329 18.13 -1.20 14.92
CA ASN A 329 17.21 -2.27 15.32
C ASN A 329 17.93 -3.53 15.87
N GLY A 330 19.21 -3.44 16.22
CA GLY A 330 20.00 -4.58 16.73
C GLY A 330 20.49 -5.56 15.65
N MET A 331 20.45 -5.15 14.37
CA MET A 331 20.90 -5.95 13.23
C MET A 331 22.17 -5.36 12.62
N THR A 332 23.32 -6.03 12.74
CA THR A 332 24.57 -5.53 12.15
C THR A 332 24.64 -5.89 10.66
N PRO A 333 24.74 -4.90 9.77
CA PRO A 333 24.83 -5.18 8.35
C PRO A 333 26.16 -5.83 8.00
N MET A 334 26.07 -6.92 7.24
CA MET A 334 27.18 -7.56 6.58
C MET A 334 27.27 -7.04 5.14
N PRO A 335 28.48 -6.89 4.57
CA PRO A 335 28.66 -6.50 3.17
C PRO A 335 28.03 -7.51 2.21
N ARG A 336 27.87 -7.17 0.93
CA ARG A 336 27.19 -8.02 -0.07
C ARG A 336 27.84 -9.41 -0.16
N LEU A 337 27.19 -10.42 0.40
CA LEU A 337 27.72 -11.78 0.44
C LEU A 337 27.35 -12.50 -0.87
N ASP A 338 28.35 -13.18 -1.45
CA ASP A 338 28.19 -14.06 -2.62
C ASP A 338 27.79 -15.48 -2.21
N SER A 339 27.93 -15.82 -0.92
CA SER A 339 27.65 -17.14 -0.36
C SER A 339 26.86 -17.03 0.95
N THR A 340 26.15 -18.09 1.31
CA THR A 340 25.55 -18.25 2.64
C THR A 340 26.65 -18.25 3.71
N PRO A 341 26.53 -17.45 4.78
CA PRO A 341 27.54 -17.42 5.85
C PRO A 341 27.58 -18.72 6.65
N VAL A 342 28.75 -19.09 7.13
CA VAL A 342 28.96 -20.29 7.93
C VAL A 342 29.38 -19.87 9.34
N PHE A 343 28.70 -20.42 10.35
CA PHE A 343 29.09 -20.26 11.75
C PHE A 343 30.14 -21.31 12.14
N SER A 344 31.09 -20.94 12.98
CA SER A 344 31.93 -21.93 13.67
C SER A 344 31.07 -22.81 14.59
N PRO A 345 31.44 -24.09 14.83
CA PRO A 345 30.68 -25.00 15.68
C PRO A 345 30.41 -24.47 17.09
N ASP A 346 31.32 -23.64 17.59
CA ASP A 346 31.14 -23.00 18.87
C ASP A 346 30.21 -21.76 18.78
N GLY A 347 30.08 -21.11 17.61
CA GLY A 347 29.29 -19.89 17.35
C GLY A 347 30.05 -18.57 17.50
N HIS A 348 31.38 -18.60 17.66
CA HIS A 348 32.20 -17.41 17.86
C HIS A 348 32.44 -16.63 16.56
N TRP A 349 32.61 -17.38 15.48
CA TRP A 349 33.06 -16.87 14.20
C TRP A 349 31.98 -17.04 13.15
N ILE A 350 31.85 -16.03 12.31
CA ILE A 350 31.05 -16.08 11.09
C ILE A 350 31.99 -15.85 9.93
N ALA A 351 32.03 -16.82 9.02
CA ALA A 351 32.81 -16.73 7.80
C ALA A 351 31.88 -16.55 6.61
N ALA A 352 32.18 -15.58 5.75
CA ALA A 352 31.39 -15.33 4.55
C ALA A 352 32.25 -14.81 3.39
N LEU A 353 31.83 -15.14 2.17
CA LEU A 353 32.45 -14.65 0.95
C LEU A 353 31.78 -13.36 0.50
N ASN A 354 32.58 -12.32 0.25
CA ASN A 354 32.13 -11.02 -0.19
C ASN A 354 32.68 -10.69 -1.58
N ALA A 355 31.80 -10.36 -2.53
CA ALA A 355 32.18 -9.83 -3.84
C ALA A 355 32.64 -8.39 -3.73
N THR A 356 33.94 -8.15 -3.95
CA THR A 356 34.50 -6.80 -4.06
C THR A 356 34.40 -6.27 -5.50
N SER A 357 34.39 -7.13 -6.51
CA SER A 357 34.09 -6.81 -7.92
C SER A 357 33.66 -8.07 -8.71
N ASN A 358 33.25 -7.94 -9.99
CA ASN A 358 33.01 -9.10 -10.87
C ASN A 358 34.25 -10.02 -10.99
N GLU A 359 35.43 -9.49 -10.66
CA GLU A 359 36.70 -10.18 -10.73
C GLU A 359 37.47 -10.17 -9.39
N GLN A 360 36.78 -10.00 -8.26
CA GLN A 360 37.23 -9.65 -6.88
C GLN A 360 36.43 -10.43 -5.82
N ARG A 361 36.97 -11.46 -5.14
CA ARG A 361 36.34 -12.05 -3.94
C ARG A 361 37.24 -11.93 -2.72
N SER A 362 36.64 -11.66 -1.56
CA SER A 362 37.32 -11.61 -0.26
C SER A 362 36.64 -12.53 0.73
N LEU A 363 37.43 -13.27 1.51
CA LEU A 363 36.93 -14.01 2.67
C LEU A 363 36.90 -13.06 3.87
N GLN A 364 35.73 -12.89 4.46
CA GLN A 364 35.56 -12.09 5.68
C GLN A 364 35.23 -12.99 6.86
N ILE A 365 35.90 -12.70 7.96
CA ILE A 365 35.71 -13.38 9.22
C ILE A 365 35.25 -12.35 10.24
N TRP A 366 34.11 -12.61 10.83
CA TRP A 366 33.45 -11.75 11.79
C TRP A 366 33.43 -12.42 13.14
N ASP A 367 33.68 -11.63 14.16
CA ASP A 367 33.38 -12.01 15.53
C ASP A 367 31.87 -11.79 15.73
N ALA A 368 31.18 -12.90 15.96
CA ALA A 368 29.73 -12.98 16.03
C ALA A 368 29.18 -12.16 17.24
N TYR A 369 29.94 -12.14 18.35
CA TYR A 369 29.53 -11.48 19.60
C TYR A 369 29.73 -9.98 19.59
N THR A 370 30.91 -9.54 19.19
CA THR A 370 31.21 -8.11 19.09
C THR A 370 30.57 -7.47 17.87
N GLN A 371 30.02 -8.30 16.95
CA GLN A 371 29.48 -7.90 15.66
C GLN A 371 30.50 -7.10 14.83
N LYS A 372 31.80 -7.32 15.09
CA LYS A 372 32.90 -6.65 14.41
C LYS A 372 33.57 -7.61 13.46
N ARG A 373 33.96 -7.07 12.31
CA ARG A 373 34.80 -7.78 11.37
C ARG A 373 36.18 -7.96 12.00
N HIS A 374 36.60 -9.21 12.16
CA HIS A 374 37.86 -9.58 12.78
C HIS A 374 39.00 -9.61 11.73
N ALA A 375 38.75 -10.24 10.58
CA ALA A 375 39.74 -10.34 9.52
C ALA A 375 39.11 -10.23 8.12
N ILE A 376 39.91 -9.72 7.18
CA ILE A 376 39.66 -9.81 5.74
C ILE A 376 40.87 -10.48 5.14
N LEU A 377 40.64 -11.60 4.45
CA LEU A 377 41.63 -12.25 3.61
C LEU A 377 41.29 -11.89 2.17
N THR A 378 42.06 -10.95 1.61
CA THR A 378 41.99 -10.53 0.21
C THR A 378 43.06 -11.24 -0.59
N ASP A 379 42.66 -11.92 -1.67
CA ASP A 379 43.60 -12.46 -2.64
C ASP A 379 43.49 -11.73 -3.98
N ALA A 380 44.60 -11.69 -4.71
CA ALA A 380 44.88 -10.95 -5.95
C ALA A 380 43.78 -10.96 -7.03
N LYS A 381 42.98 -12.04 -7.11
CA LYS A 381 42.16 -12.39 -8.29
C LYS A 381 40.81 -13.04 -7.97
N ALA A 382 39.88 -12.85 -8.92
CA ALA A 382 38.44 -13.08 -8.93
C ALA A 382 37.81 -14.34 -8.39
N ASN A 383 38.52 -15.45 -8.47
CA ASN A 383 37.88 -16.76 -8.37
C ASN A 383 38.42 -17.54 -7.17
N ALA A 384 38.97 -16.84 -6.18
CA ALA A 384 39.70 -17.50 -5.10
C ALA A 384 38.82 -18.38 -4.24
N PHE A 385 37.74 -17.84 -3.71
CA PHE A 385 36.96 -18.54 -2.69
C PHE A 385 35.58 -18.90 -3.24
N SER A 386 35.18 -20.16 -3.12
CA SER A 386 33.85 -20.63 -3.54
C SER A 386 33.13 -21.48 -2.48
N LYS A 387 33.85 -21.96 -1.46
CA LYS A 387 33.28 -22.82 -0.41
C LYS A 387 34.01 -22.64 0.92
N LEU A 388 33.24 -22.62 2.01
CA LEU A 388 33.69 -22.42 3.39
C LEU A 388 33.20 -23.58 4.25
N ALA A 389 34.04 -24.12 5.13
CA ALA A 389 33.63 -25.12 6.12
C ALA A 389 34.46 -25.00 7.38
N PHE A 390 33.83 -25.13 8.55
CA PHE A 390 34.54 -25.27 9.81
C PHE A 390 34.69 -26.76 10.17
N ASP A 391 35.82 -27.15 10.76
CA ASP A 391 35.93 -28.43 11.48
C ASP A 391 35.36 -28.31 12.90
N GLY A 392 35.34 -29.41 13.65
CA GLY A 392 34.85 -29.42 15.04
C GLY A 392 35.72 -28.64 16.03
N GLN A 393 36.90 -28.18 15.62
CA GLN A 393 37.85 -27.41 16.42
C GLN A 393 37.79 -25.90 16.08
N ASN A 394 36.81 -25.47 15.29
CA ASN A 394 36.60 -24.10 14.82
C ASN A 394 37.69 -23.59 13.86
N ALA A 395 38.46 -24.47 13.22
CA ALA A 395 39.30 -24.07 12.11
C ALA A 395 38.48 -23.91 10.84
N LEU A 396 38.65 -22.78 10.16
CA LEU A 396 37.97 -22.47 8.91
C LEU A 396 38.80 -22.95 7.72
N TYR A 397 38.21 -23.78 6.89
CA TYR A 397 38.76 -24.24 5.63
C TYR A 397 38.08 -23.52 4.47
N PHE A 398 38.89 -23.11 3.50
CA PHE A 398 38.42 -22.39 2.31
C PHE A 398 39.28 -22.73 1.10
N MET A 399 38.66 -22.78 -0.07
CA MET A 399 39.36 -22.96 -1.35
C MET A 399 39.92 -21.62 -1.84
N THR A 400 41.06 -21.60 -2.53
CA THR A 400 41.75 -20.41 -3.08
C THR A 400 41.82 -20.44 -4.62
N ALA A 401 42.32 -19.37 -5.25
CA ALA A 401 42.23 -19.16 -6.71
C ALA A 401 43.15 -20.06 -7.52
N ASP A 402 44.24 -20.46 -6.89
CA ASP A 402 45.21 -21.42 -7.37
C ASP A 402 44.72 -22.88 -7.20
N ASN A 403 43.42 -23.08 -6.93
CA ASN A 403 42.80 -24.39 -6.81
C ASN A 403 43.40 -25.21 -5.65
N THR A 404 43.81 -24.51 -4.59
CA THR A 404 44.28 -25.11 -3.33
C THR A 404 43.22 -24.94 -2.23
N ILE A 405 43.39 -25.65 -1.12
CA ILE A 405 42.56 -25.50 0.09
C ILE A 405 43.46 -25.02 1.21
N ALA A 406 43.10 -23.91 1.84
CA ALA A 406 43.84 -23.28 2.92
C ALA A 406 43.02 -23.25 4.23
N LYS A 407 43.72 -23.03 5.35
CA LYS A 407 43.17 -23.03 6.71
C LYS A 407 43.34 -21.67 7.39
N TRP A 408 42.36 -21.30 8.22
CA TRP A 408 42.42 -20.18 9.15
C TRP A 408 42.08 -20.64 10.56
N GLN A 409 42.92 -20.29 11.53
CA GLN A 409 42.77 -20.63 12.93
C GLN A 409 43.40 -19.54 13.81
N ASP A 410 42.78 -19.23 14.95
CA ASP A 410 43.32 -18.33 16.00
C ASP A 410 43.83 -16.97 15.51
N GLY A 411 43.10 -16.33 14.58
CA GLY A 411 43.43 -14.98 14.12
C GLY A 411 44.61 -14.90 13.13
N LYS A 412 45.19 -16.04 12.74
CA LYS A 412 46.26 -16.09 11.73
C LYS A 412 45.80 -16.89 10.51
N PRO A 413 45.92 -16.34 9.28
CA PRO A 413 45.87 -17.20 8.09
C PRO A 413 47.08 -18.12 8.14
N GLN A 414 46.86 -19.43 8.21
CA GLN A 414 47.94 -20.41 8.35
C GLN A 414 47.75 -21.56 7.37
N GLU A 415 48.64 -21.58 6.38
CA GLU A 415 49.10 -22.72 5.57
C GLU A 415 48.11 -23.34 4.57
N THR A 416 48.62 -23.58 3.36
CA THR A 416 47.98 -24.41 2.33
C THR A 416 47.93 -25.84 2.84
N VAL A 417 46.73 -26.40 2.94
CA VAL A 417 46.50 -27.75 3.46
C VAL A 417 46.47 -28.77 2.32
N PHE A 418 46.01 -28.39 1.14
CA PHE A 418 45.95 -29.26 -0.02
C PHE A 418 46.19 -28.47 -1.31
N GLU A 419 47.12 -28.94 -2.14
CA GLU A 419 47.33 -28.45 -3.49
C GLU A 419 46.74 -29.45 -4.49
N ALA A 420 45.78 -29.00 -5.31
CA ALA A 420 45.21 -29.88 -6.33
C ALA A 420 46.23 -30.15 -7.44
N PRO A 421 46.36 -31.40 -7.91
CA PRO A 421 47.15 -31.71 -9.10
C PRO A 421 46.57 -31.04 -10.36
N ASP A 422 47.40 -30.85 -11.38
CA ASP A 422 47.06 -30.14 -12.64
C ASP A 422 45.83 -30.73 -13.39
N ASP A 423 45.54 -32.01 -13.16
CA ASP A 423 44.43 -32.76 -13.76
C ASP A 423 43.13 -32.66 -12.96
N LEU A 424 43.06 -31.90 -11.86
CA LEU A 424 41.90 -31.81 -10.98
C LEU A 424 41.48 -30.36 -10.76
N ARG A 425 40.21 -30.04 -11.00
CA ARG A 425 39.61 -28.75 -10.63
C ARG A 425 38.59 -28.92 -9.50
N ILE A 426 38.90 -28.46 -8.29
CA ILE A 426 38.05 -28.62 -7.11
C ILE A 426 36.69 -27.92 -7.31
N VAL A 427 35.63 -28.62 -6.90
CA VAL A 427 34.22 -28.17 -6.90
C VAL A 427 33.69 -28.05 -5.48
N SER A 428 34.06 -28.98 -4.60
CA SER A 428 33.49 -29.10 -3.27
C SER A 428 34.48 -29.78 -2.33
N PHE A 429 34.51 -29.38 -1.06
CA PHE A 429 35.24 -30.11 -0.02
C PHE A 429 34.43 -30.14 1.28
N ALA A 430 34.82 -31.03 2.20
CA ALA A 430 34.32 -31.09 3.58
C ALA A 430 35.42 -31.62 4.51
N PRO A 431 35.78 -30.92 5.60
CA PRO A 431 36.67 -31.44 6.62
C PRO A 431 35.92 -32.39 7.57
N ALA A 432 36.60 -33.41 8.08
CA ALA A 432 36.11 -34.24 9.17
C ALA A 432 36.11 -33.44 10.49
N ALA A 433 35.19 -33.77 11.40
CA ALA A 433 35.03 -33.04 12.67
C ALA A 433 36.30 -33.06 13.54
N ASP A 434 37.12 -34.11 13.43
CA ASP A 434 38.37 -34.27 14.16
C ASP A 434 39.56 -33.50 13.52
N GLY A 435 39.36 -32.86 12.36
CA GLY A 435 40.39 -32.12 11.65
C GLY A 435 41.50 -32.99 11.05
N ARG A 436 41.34 -34.32 10.97
CA ARG A 436 42.35 -35.24 10.40
C ARG A 436 42.17 -35.48 8.91
N TRP A 437 40.92 -35.50 8.44
CA TRP A 437 40.59 -35.89 7.07
C TRP A 437 39.87 -34.79 6.30
N LEU A 438 40.15 -34.70 5.00
CA LEU A 438 39.50 -33.78 4.07
C LEU A 438 39.02 -34.54 2.84
N VAL A 439 37.74 -34.44 2.52
CA VAL A 439 37.19 -34.98 1.26
C VAL A 439 37.06 -33.84 0.29
N ILE A 440 37.51 -34.11 -0.92
CA ILE A 440 37.61 -33.15 -2.00
C ILE A 440 36.93 -33.78 -3.21
N GLN A 441 36.05 -33.03 -3.84
CA GLN A 441 35.46 -33.37 -5.13
C GLN A 441 35.88 -32.34 -6.14
N GLY A 442 36.27 -32.78 -7.32
CA GLY A 442 36.65 -31.90 -8.41
C GLY A 442 36.44 -32.52 -9.78
N TRP A 443 36.40 -31.70 -10.83
CA TRP A 443 36.41 -32.18 -12.21
C TRP A 443 37.80 -32.66 -12.59
N HIS A 444 37.90 -33.89 -13.09
CA HIS A 444 39.11 -34.35 -13.76
C HIS A 444 39.20 -33.71 -15.15
N VAL A 445 40.35 -33.12 -15.46
CA VAL A 445 40.60 -32.30 -16.65
C VAL A 445 41.66 -32.96 -17.53
N VAL A 446 41.30 -33.27 -18.77
CA VAL A 446 42.25 -33.81 -19.77
C VAL A 446 42.24 -32.90 -20.99
N GLY A 447 43.40 -32.36 -21.35
CA GLY A 447 43.54 -31.45 -22.49
C GLY A 447 42.66 -30.18 -22.38
N GLY A 448 42.41 -29.70 -21.16
CA GLY A 448 41.56 -28.54 -20.88
C GLY A 448 40.05 -28.79 -20.91
N LYS A 449 39.60 -30.04 -21.14
CA LYS A 449 38.17 -30.40 -21.10
C LYS A 449 37.84 -31.12 -19.79
N MET A 450 36.74 -30.70 -19.14
CA MET A 450 36.15 -31.37 -17.97
C MET A 450 35.57 -32.71 -18.42
N GLN A 451 36.03 -33.82 -17.84
CA GLN A 451 35.63 -35.17 -18.25
C GLN A 451 34.57 -35.74 -17.31
N TYR A 452 34.92 -35.87 -16.02
CA TYR A 452 34.08 -36.47 -14.98
C TYR A 452 34.45 -35.90 -13.60
N ILE A 453 33.60 -36.10 -12.59
CA ILE A 453 33.88 -35.67 -11.20
C ILE A 453 34.70 -36.76 -10.49
N LYS A 454 35.87 -36.40 -10.00
CA LYS A 454 36.80 -37.22 -9.20
C LYS A 454 36.60 -36.90 -7.72
N SER A 455 36.58 -37.92 -6.86
CA SER A 455 36.52 -37.73 -5.40
C SER A 455 37.83 -38.20 -4.77
N ILE A 456 38.41 -37.35 -3.93
CA ILE A 456 39.69 -37.55 -3.22
C ILE A 456 39.43 -37.52 -1.72
N LEU A 457 40.00 -38.50 -1.02
CA LEU A 457 40.13 -38.47 0.44
C LEU A 457 41.59 -38.19 0.80
N PHE A 458 41.82 -37.09 1.52
CA PHE A 458 43.12 -36.56 1.86
C PHE A 458 43.34 -36.57 3.38
N ASN A 459 44.49 -37.11 3.81
CA ASN A 459 44.93 -37.07 5.20
C ASN A 459 45.72 -35.78 5.46
N MET A 460 45.22 -34.93 6.35
CA MET A 460 45.84 -33.66 6.68
C MET A 460 47.08 -33.78 7.58
N GLN A 461 47.32 -34.95 8.21
CA GLN A 461 48.46 -35.13 9.12
C GLN A 461 49.76 -35.54 8.41
N ASP A 462 49.67 -36.40 7.42
CA ASP A 462 50.84 -36.92 6.67
C ASP A 462 50.89 -36.42 5.21
N GLY A 463 49.87 -35.68 4.76
CA GLY A 463 49.79 -35.11 3.42
C GLY A 463 49.54 -36.15 2.32
N GLN A 464 49.11 -37.37 2.66
CA GLN A 464 48.89 -38.43 1.68
C GLN A 464 47.44 -38.47 1.16
N THR A 465 47.31 -38.70 -0.15
CA THR A 465 46.03 -39.06 -0.78
C THR A 465 45.79 -40.55 -0.60
N VAL A 466 44.71 -40.91 0.09
CA VAL A 466 44.41 -42.31 0.45
C VAL A 466 43.54 -43.00 -0.58
N VAL A 467 42.61 -42.28 -1.22
CA VAL A 467 41.75 -42.83 -2.28
C VAL A 467 41.49 -41.82 -3.38
N ASP A 468 41.61 -42.29 -4.61
CA ASP A 468 41.24 -41.63 -5.85
C ASP A 468 40.20 -42.52 -6.58
N GLN A 469 38.93 -42.15 -6.57
CA GLN A 469 37.89 -42.87 -7.32
C GLN A 469 37.14 -41.97 -8.30
N ALA A 470 37.12 -42.41 -9.55
CA ALA A 470 36.22 -41.92 -10.59
C ALA A 470 34.88 -42.69 -10.48
N PRO A 471 33.71 -42.03 -10.51
CA PRO A 471 32.45 -42.73 -10.69
C PRO A 471 32.47 -43.42 -12.06
N GLU A 472 32.14 -44.71 -12.10
CA GLU A 472 32.20 -45.58 -13.29
C GLU A 472 31.34 -45.13 -14.50
N ARG A 473 30.60 -44.01 -14.41
CA ARG A 473 29.77 -43.50 -15.52
C ARG A 473 30.07 -42.05 -15.85
N GLN A 474 30.68 -41.87 -17.02
CA GLN A 474 30.75 -40.61 -17.76
C GLN A 474 29.33 -40.17 -18.17
N ARG A 475 28.93 -38.91 -17.89
CA ARG A 475 28.00 -38.15 -18.74
C ARG A 475 27.92 -36.67 -18.35
N GLU A 476 27.86 -35.84 -19.37
CA GLU A 476 27.63 -34.40 -19.32
C GLU A 476 26.18 -34.11 -18.86
N GLY A 477 25.97 -33.40 -17.75
CA GLY A 477 24.68 -32.72 -17.49
C GLY A 477 24.10 -32.72 -16.07
N GLY A 478 24.57 -33.54 -15.12
CA GLY A 478 23.99 -33.62 -13.77
C GLY A 478 24.30 -32.41 -12.88
N ASN A 479 23.27 -31.76 -12.34
CA ASN A 479 23.39 -30.58 -11.47
C ASN A 479 23.29 -30.98 -9.98
N THR A 480 24.21 -30.48 -9.16
CA THR A 480 24.35 -30.63 -7.70
C THR A 480 24.68 -32.02 -7.13
N GLN A 481 25.96 -32.23 -6.78
CA GLN A 481 26.37 -33.17 -5.74
C GLN A 481 26.74 -32.39 -4.46
N ARG A 482 26.17 -32.75 -3.31
CA ARG A 482 26.73 -32.32 -2.01
C ARG A 482 27.36 -33.52 -1.30
N VAL A 483 28.58 -33.31 -0.81
CA VAL A 483 29.33 -34.25 0.03
C VAL A 483 29.01 -33.97 1.48
N LEU A 484 28.69 -35.01 2.23
CA LEU A 484 28.54 -34.97 3.68
C LEU A 484 29.53 -35.94 4.30
N PHE A 485 30.37 -35.45 5.21
CA PHE A 485 31.09 -36.31 6.13
C PHE A 485 30.16 -36.70 7.26
N ALA A 486 30.19 -37.97 7.64
CA ALA A 486 29.54 -38.39 8.85
C ALA A 486 30.21 -37.73 10.07
N PRO A 487 29.46 -37.42 11.15
CA PRO A 487 29.98 -36.70 12.31
C PRO A 487 31.25 -37.30 12.94
N GLN A 488 31.43 -38.63 12.83
CA GLN A 488 32.61 -39.33 13.35
C GLN A 488 33.71 -39.59 12.31
N GLY A 489 33.56 -39.09 11.07
CA GLY A 489 34.54 -39.27 9.99
C GLY A 489 34.60 -40.68 9.39
N ASN A 490 33.72 -41.59 9.81
CA ASN A 490 33.70 -43.01 9.45
C ASN A 490 32.80 -43.36 8.24
N ALA A 491 32.15 -42.38 7.63
CA ALA A 491 31.40 -42.57 6.39
C ALA A 491 31.28 -41.24 5.62
N ILE A 492 31.10 -41.33 4.31
CA ILE A 492 30.87 -40.19 3.41
C ILE A 492 29.63 -40.48 2.59
N ALA A 493 28.69 -39.55 2.56
CA ALA A 493 27.52 -39.62 1.68
C ALA A 493 27.61 -38.58 0.57
N PHE A 494 27.26 -39.02 -0.63
CA PHE A 494 27.04 -38.23 -1.82
C PHE A 494 25.56 -38.34 -2.19
N HIS A 495 24.93 -37.25 -2.63
CA HIS A 495 23.64 -37.37 -3.28
C HIS A 495 23.68 -36.78 -4.67
N GLU A 496 22.94 -37.40 -5.59
CA GLU A 496 22.85 -37.06 -7.00
C GLU A 496 21.38 -36.82 -7.34
N THR A 497 21.09 -35.65 -7.92
CA THR A 497 19.76 -35.30 -8.44
C THR A 497 19.86 -35.13 -9.95
N GLU A 498 19.33 -36.10 -10.70
CA GLU A 498 19.25 -36.05 -12.17
C GLU A 498 17.78 -36.23 -12.61
N ASP A 499 17.46 -35.77 -13.83
CA ASP A 499 16.15 -35.60 -14.49
C ASP A 499 15.19 -36.81 -14.51
N ASN A 500 15.42 -37.89 -13.74
CA ASN A 500 14.44 -38.89 -13.27
C ASN A 500 15.00 -39.93 -12.24
N ASP A 501 16.23 -39.81 -11.73
CA ASP A 501 16.84 -40.78 -10.80
C ASP A 501 17.52 -40.02 -9.64
N ASN A 502 16.87 -39.97 -8.46
CA ASN A 502 17.45 -39.35 -7.26
C ASN A 502 18.18 -40.42 -6.45
N ARG A 503 19.47 -40.25 -6.17
CA ARG A 503 20.27 -41.26 -5.47
C ARG A 503 21.06 -40.70 -4.31
N VAL A 504 21.29 -41.54 -3.30
CA VAL A 504 22.27 -41.34 -2.25
C VAL A 504 23.31 -42.46 -2.35
N ARG A 505 24.59 -42.10 -2.49
CA ARG A 505 25.72 -43.02 -2.50
C ARG A 505 26.52 -42.87 -1.22
N VAL A 506 26.78 -43.96 -0.51
CA VAL A 506 27.50 -43.92 0.77
C VAL A 506 28.76 -44.77 0.69
N TYR A 507 29.88 -44.20 1.14
CA TYR A 507 31.17 -44.86 1.28
C TYR A 507 31.51 -45.00 2.77
N PRO A 508 31.61 -46.21 3.30
CA PRO A 508 32.19 -46.43 4.62
C PRO A 508 33.68 -46.08 4.60
N VAL A 509 34.17 -45.48 5.68
CA VAL A 509 35.59 -45.15 5.91
C VAL A 509 36.06 -46.01 7.08
N ASP A 510 37.10 -46.82 6.88
CA ASP A 510 37.66 -47.63 7.97
C ASP A 510 38.53 -46.82 8.95
N VAL A 511 39.01 -47.48 10.01
CA VAL A 511 39.84 -46.87 11.06
C VAL A 511 41.17 -46.33 10.55
N ASP A 512 41.67 -46.83 9.43
CA ASP A 512 42.88 -46.36 8.76
C ASP A 512 42.58 -45.27 7.70
N GLY A 513 41.30 -44.89 7.56
CA GLY A 513 40.85 -43.88 6.61
C GLY A 513 40.67 -44.37 5.18
N LYS A 514 40.61 -45.68 4.91
CA LYS A 514 40.37 -46.21 3.55
C LYS A 514 38.87 -46.33 3.26
N LEU A 515 38.49 -45.93 2.05
CA LEU A 515 37.13 -46.09 1.54
C LEU A 515 36.86 -47.56 1.22
N GLN A 516 35.77 -48.07 1.78
CA GLN A 516 35.19 -49.36 1.45
C GLN A 516 34.27 -49.23 0.22
N GLN A 517 33.79 -50.36 -0.31
CA GLN A 517 32.92 -50.37 -1.50
C GLN A 517 31.68 -49.49 -1.32
N ALA A 518 31.39 -48.66 -2.33
CA ALA A 518 30.26 -47.75 -2.33
C ALA A 518 28.92 -48.48 -2.39
N ARG A 519 27.90 -47.94 -1.71
CA ARG A 519 26.52 -48.43 -1.78
C ARG A 519 25.58 -47.35 -2.31
N ASP A 520 24.76 -47.71 -3.31
CA ASP A 520 23.80 -46.81 -3.95
C ASP A 520 22.37 -47.06 -3.44
N TYR A 521 21.63 -45.99 -3.17
CA TYR A 521 20.25 -46.01 -2.71
C TYR A 521 19.38 -45.08 -3.57
N VAL A 522 18.34 -45.63 -4.21
CA VAL A 522 17.42 -44.88 -5.10
C VAL A 522 16.24 -44.32 -4.31
N VAL A 523 16.00 -43.02 -4.42
CA VAL A 523 14.94 -42.30 -3.71
C VAL A 523 13.80 -41.93 -4.68
N PRO A 524 12.55 -42.38 -4.46
CA PRO A 524 11.46 -42.21 -5.42
C PRO A 524 10.79 -40.82 -5.36
N ALA A 525 11.56 -39.77 -5.06
CA ALA A 525 11.13 -38.37 -5.03
C ALA A 525 12.33 -37.43 -4.89
N GLY A 526 12.11 -36.14 -5.22
CA GLY A 526 13.14 -35.10 -5.07
C GLY A 526 13.62 -34.99 -3.62
N ILE A 527 14.95 -35.04 -3.44
CA ILE A 527 15.63 -34.98 -2.15
C ILE A 527 15.66 -33.52 -1.66
N ILE A 528 15.19 -33.29 -0.43
CA ILE A 528 15.24 -32.00 0.25
C ILE A 528 16.53 -31.91 1.08
N TRP A 529 16.82 -32.94 1.89
CA TRP A 529 18.05 -33.03 2.67
C TRP A 529 18.42 -34.49 2.97
N VAL A 530 19.70 -34.71 3.27
CA VAL A 530 20.28 -35.99 3.72
C VAL A 530 21.05 -35.73 5.02
N ARG A 531 20.88 -36.57 6.05
CA ARG A 531 21.60 -36.49 7.32
C ARG A 531 22.06 -37.85 7.81
N PHE A 532 23.23 -37.88 8.44
CA PHE A 532 23.70 -39.03 9.21
C PHE A 532 23.16 -39.00 10.63
N SER A 533 22.96 -40.18 11.21
CA SER A 533 22.90 -40.32 12.66
C SER A 533 24.25 -39.97 13.32
N PRO A 534 24.29 -39.59 14.61
CA PRO A 534 25.52 -39.24 15.32
C PRO A 534 26.58 -40.34 15.36
N ASP A 535 26.15 -41.61 15.32
CA ASP A 535 27.03 -42.78 15.23
C ASP A 535 27.41 -43.15 13.78
N ALA A 536 26.85 -42.42 12.81
CA ALA A 536 27.03 -42.60 11.37
C ALA A 536 26.62 -43.96 10.82
N ARG A 537 25.82 -44.74 11.55
CA ARG A 537 25.34 -46.06 11.10
C ARG A 537 24.03 -45.97 10.31
N HIS A 538 23.37 -44.83 10.36
CA HIS A 538 22.08 -44.59 9.73
C HIS A 538 22.11 -43.31 8.90
N VAL A 539 21.40 -43.32 7.78
CA VAL A 539 21.21 -42.16 6.91
C VAL A 539 19.73 -41.90 6.71
N PHE A 540 19.31 -40.67 6.99
CA PHE A 540 17.95 -40.20 6.81
C PHE A 540 17.88 -39.26 5.62
N VAL A 541 16.90 -39.50 4.76
CA VAL A 541 16.67 -38.73 3.54
C VAL A 541 15.26 -38.16 3.61
N ARG A 542 15.16 -36.85 3.68
CA ARG A 542 13.87 -36.20 3.49
C ARG A 542 13.65 -35.94 2.01
N ALA A 543 12.55 -36.44 1.48
CA ALA A 543 12.09 -36.14 0.13
C ALA A 543 10.77 -35.37 0.17
N THR A 544 10.36 -34.83 -0.99
CA THR A 544 9.10 -34.09 -1.13
C THR A 544 7.84 -34.86 -0.71
N ASN A 545 7.89 -36.20 -0.76
CA ASN A 545 6.76 -37.08 -0.47
C ASN A 545 6.87 -37.89 0.84
N GLY A 546 7.88 -37.62 1.67
CA GLY A 546 8.07 -38.33 2.94
C GLY A 546 9.51 -38.39 3.44
N LEU A 547 9.68 -39.09 4.55
CA LEU A 547 10.97 -39.38 5.17
C LEU A 547 11.40 -40.82 4.84
N TYR A 548 12.67 -40.99 4.50
CA TYR A 548 13.27 -42.28 4.19
C TYR A 548 14.47 -42.53 5.11
N HIS A 549 14.71 -43.81 5.41
CA HIS A 549 15.77 -44.28 6.29
C HIS A 549 16.58 -45.38 5.58
N ILE A 550 17.90 -45.28 5.68
CA ILE A 550 18.91 -46.20 5.18
C ILE A 550 19.73 -46.69 6.38
N ASP A 551 19.82 -48.00 6.57
CA ASP A 551 20.64 -48.64 7.61
C ASP A 551 21.96 -49.13 6.99
N LEU A 552 23.07 -48.44 7.28
CA LEU A 552 24.37 -48.73 6.69
C LEU A 552 25.03 -50.01 7.24
N ARG A 553 24.43 -50.66 8.24
CA ARG A 553 24.91 -51.96 8.72
C ARG A 553 24.41 -53.11 7.86
N ARG A 554 23.32 -52.92 7.12
CA ARG A 554 22.81 -53.91 6.17
C ARG A 554 23.62 -53.82 4.88
N ASP A 555 23.95 -54.97 4.32
CA ASP A 555 24.71 -55.07 3.07
C ASP A 555 23.79 -55.09 1.84
N ASP A 556 22.61 -54.46 1.95
CA ASP A 556 21.62 -54.32 0.89
C ASP A 556 21.42 -52.84 0.50
N SER A 557 21.15 -52.59 -0.79
CA SER A 557 20.81 -51.25 -1.31
C SER A 557 19.35 -50.85 -1.00
N GLN A 558 18.82 -51.30 0.14
CA GLN A 558 17.42 -51.05 0.50
C GLN A 558 17.24 -49.71 1.21
N ILE A 559 16.15 -49.02 0.86
CA ILE A 559 15.72 -47.78 1.52
C ILE A 559 14.28 -47.96 2.01
N ALA A 560 14.05 -47.64 3.28
CA ALA A 560 12.74 -47.77 3.90
C ALA A 560 12.04 -46.42 3.97
N LYS A 561 10.79 -46.33 3.51
CA LYS A 561 9.94 -45.16 3.77
C LYS A 561 9.43 -45.23 5.21
N VAL A 562 9.73 -44.21 6.01
CA VAL A 562 9.27 -44.13 7.39
C VAL A 562 7.81 -43.67 7.40
N ALA A 563 6.93 -44.43 8.06
CA ALA A 563 5.50 -44.14 8.16
C ALA A 563 5.24 -43.02 9.19
N VAL A 564 5.55 -41.78 8.82
CA VAL A 564 5.27 -40.59 9.63
C VAL A 564 4.09 -39.82 9.06
N GLN A 565 3.09 -39.49 9.89
CA GLN A 565 1.97 -38.61 9.53
C GLN A 565 1.73 -37.55 10.63
N PRO A 566 1.72 -36.25 10.29
CA PRO A 566 2.10 -35.63 9.01
C PRO A 566 3.60 -35.80 8.68
N ILE A 567 4.03 -35.38 7.49
CA ILE A 567 5.44 -35.50 7.05
C ILE A 567 6.34 -34.78 8.06
N ALA A 568 7.23 -35.52 8.73
CA ALA A 568 8.15 -34.96 9.72
C ALA A 568 8.92 -33.75 9.19
N GLU A 569 8.95 -32.68 9.98
CA GLU A 569 9.70 -31.46 9.71
C GLU A 569 11.22 -31.67 9.84
N ASP A 570 11.63 -32.53 10.77
CA ASP A 570 13.02 -32.89 10.99
C ASP A 570 13.12 -34.26 11.68
N VAL A 571 14.33 -34.81 11.76
CA VAL A 571 14.66 -36.02 12.52
C VAL A 571 15.74 -35.70 13.54
N TYR A 572 15.51 -36.15 14.78
CA TYR A 572 16.45 -36.03 15.87
C TYR A 572 16.96 -37.39 16.33
N PHE A 573 18.22 -37.44 16.76
CA PHE A 573 18.90 -38.64 17.21
C PHE A 573 19.29 -38.55 18.69
N PRO A 574 18.69 -39.38 19.57
CA PRO A 574 19.19 -39.60 20.93
C PRO A 574 20.62 -40.18 20.91
N GLU A 575 21.36 -40.03 22.02
CA GLU A 575 22.76 -40.46 22.13
C GLU A 575 22.94 -41.99 22.21
N ASP A 576 21.89 -42.72 22.59
CA ASP A 576 21.90 -44.18 22.69
C ASP A 576 21.93 -44.87 21.31
N GLY A 577 21.52 -44.17 20.24
CA GLY A 577 21.46 -44.70 18.88
C GLY A 577 20.38 -45.78 18.67
N GLU A 578 19.54 -46.04 19.67
CA GLU A 578 18.50 -47.08 19.60
C GLU A 578 17.20 -46.59 18.95
N PHE A 579 16.96 -45.28 19.01
CA PHE A 579 15.75 -44.66 18.50
C PHE A 579 16.06 -43.45 17.62
N PHE A 580 15.11 -43.02 16.80
CA PHE A 580 15.10 -41.68 16.23
C PHE A 580 13.75 -41.03 16.46
N VAL A 581 13.73 -39.71 16.47
CA VAL A 581 12.51 -38.95 16.74
C VAL A 581 12.14 -38.13 15.53
N ALA A 582 10.98 -38.39 14.97
CA ALA A 582 10.42 -37.58 13.91
C ALA A 582 9.55 -36.49 14.54
N VAL A 583 9.83 -35.23 14.22
CA VAL A 583 9.16 -34.07 14.85
C VAL A 583 8.34 -33.28 13.85
N TRP A 584 7.19 -32.76 14.28
CA TRP A 584 6.40 -31.79 13.53
C TRP A 584 5.67 -30.86 14.51
N GLN A 585 5.92 -29.55 14.42
CA GLN A 585 5.39 -28.57 15.37
C GLN A 585 5.74 -28.95 16.84
N SER A 586 4.74 -29.15 17.71
CA SER A 586 4.92 -29.60 19.11
C SER A 586 4.82 -31.11 19.30
N ASN A 587 4.43 -31.84 18.26
CA ASN A 587 4.26 -33.27 18.31
C ASN A 587 5.54 -33.99 17.88
N TYR A 588 5.70 -35.19 18.42
CA TYR A 588 6.78 -36.08 18.05
C TYR A 588 6.31 -37.53 18.08
N THR A 589 7.00 -38.34 17.29
CA THR A 589 6.95 -39.80 17.40
C THR A 589 8.37 -40.31 17.50
N VAL A 590 8.64 -41.09 18.55
CA VAL A 590 9.85 -41.87 18.74
C VAL A 590 9.67 -43.17 17.96
N TYR A 591 10.63 -43.46 17.11
CA TYR A 591 10.70 -44.67 16.31
C TYR A 591 11.89 -45.49 16.75
N ASP A 592 11.72 -46.80 16.81
CA ASP A 592 12.84 -47.73 16.95
C ASP A 592 13.71 -47.64 15.70
N MET A 593 15.01 -47.46 15.89
CA MET A 593 15.97 -47.20 14.82
C MET A 593 16.04 -48.38 13.84
N ASN A 594 15.92 -49.61 14.32
CA ASN A 594 16.13 -50.80 13.52
C ASN A 594 14.90 -51.22 12.70
N SER A 595 13.72 -51.06 13.29
CA SER A 595 12.43 -51.49 12.73
C SER A 595 11.64 -50.38 12.06
N ASN A 596 11.97 -49.11 12.32
CA ASN A 596 11.13 -47.95 12.00
C ASN A 596 9.71 -48.03 12.58
N ALA A 597 9.50 -48.87 13.59
CA ALA A 597 8.21 -48.97 14.27
C ALA A 597 8.05 -47.80 15.25
N PRO A 598 6.88 -47.15 15.30
CA PRO A 598 6.62 -46.14 16.33
C PRO A 598 6.59 -46.82 17.70
N VAL A 599 7.37 -46.30 18.64
CA VAL A 599 7.53 -46.81 20.02
C VAL A 599 6.73 -45.94 20.99
N ALA A 600 6.79 -44.62 20.80
CA ALA A 600 6.07 -43.65 21.62
C ALA A 600 5.71 -42.43 20.77
N SER A 601 4.62 -41.75 21.13
CA SER A 601 4.27 -40.46 20.54
C SER A 601 3.69 -39.54 21.61
N GLY A 602 3.87 -38.24 21.42
CA GLY A 602 3.43 -37.27 22.40
C GLY A 602 3.45 -35.84 21.89
N ASP A 603 2.93 -34.95 22.73
CA ASP A 603 3.02 -33.51 22.56
C ASP A 603 3.92 -32.96 23.66
N ALA A 604 5.01 -32.30 23.28
CA ALA A 604 5.94 -31.68 24.23
C ALA A 604 5.35 -30.41 24.87
N GLY A 605 4.20 -29.92 24.39
CA GLY A 605 3.58 -28.68 24.83
C GLY A 605 4.32 -27.42 24.35
N VAL A 606 5.39 -27.58 23.57
CA VAL A 606 6.18 -26.51 22.94
C VAL A 606 6.67 -27.02 21.60
N SER A 607 6.93 -26.11 20.64
CA SER A 607 7.38 -26.51 19.30
C SER A 607 8.77 -27.13 19.36
N LEU A 608 8.86 -28.46 19.29
CA LEU A 608 10.11 -29.20 19.29
C LEU A 608 10.94 -28.88 18.04
N SER A 609 10.29 -28.68 16.90
CA SER A 609 10.97 -28.27 15.67
C SER A 609 11.52 -26.84 15.76
N ALA A 610 11.05 -26.00 16.68
CA ALA A 610 11.65 -24.67 16.95
C ALA A 610 12.71 -24.71 18.06
N MET A 611 12.69 -25.73 18.92
CA MET A 611 13.65 -25.96 20.01
C MET A 611 14.93 -26.65 19.55
N LEU A 612 14.77 -27.62 18.65
CA LEU A 612 15.80 -28.59 18.26
C LEU A 612 16.23 -28.44 16.80
N ARG A 613 15.88 -27.33 16.16
CA ARG A 613 16.22 -27.06 14.75
C ARG A 613 17.74 -26.87 14.63
N ASP A 614 18.48 -27.97 14.53
CA ASP A 614 19.82 -28.00 13.96
C ASP A 614 19.69 -27.68 12.47
N GLU A 615 20.53 -26.77 11.98
CA GLU A 615 20.57 -26.22 10.60
C GLU A 615 19.39 -25.29 10.20
N VAL A 616 19.05 -24.32 11.04
CA VAL A 616 18.76 -23.01 10.46
C VAL A 616 20.05 -22.59 9.74
N ALA A 617 20.12 -22.75 8.42
CA ALA A 617 21.34 -22.57 7.61
C ALA A 617 22.05 -21.20 7.80
N ASN A 618 21.45 -20.32 8.59
CA ASN A 618 21.93 -19.01 8.93
C ASN A 618 21.93 -18.72 10.45
N ALA A 619 21.79 -19.66 11.39
CA ALA A 619 21.82 -19.36 12.84
C ALA A 619 23.08 -19.89 13.54
N SER A 620 23.49 -19.24 14.63
CA SER A 620 24.60 -19.72 15.46
C SER A 620 24.23 -21.02 16.18
N PRO A 621 25.20 -21.90 16.47
CA PRO A 621 24.96 -23.15 17.22
C PRO A 621 24.40 -22.95 18.64
N ASP A 622 24.62 -21.78 19.25
CA ASP A 622 24.01 -21.40 20.54
C ASP A 622 22.63 -20.74 20.40
N LEU A 623 22.19 -20.53 19.14
CA LEU A 623 20.97 -19.89 18.66
C LEU A 623 20.76 -18.45 19.17
N THR A 624 21.80 -17.80 19.68
CA THR A 624 21.73 -16.40 20.12
C THR A 624 21.77 -15.41 18.95
N GLN A 625 22.14 -15.89 17.76
CA GLN A 625 22.38 -15.08 16.58
C GLN A 625 21.89 -15.78 15.32
N ARG A 626 21.53 -14.99 14.31
CA ARG A 626 21.26 -15.47 12.96
C ARG A 626 21.63 -14.45 11.90
N VAL A 627 21.80 -14.91 10.67
CA VAL A 627 21.98 -14.10 9.49
C VAL A 627 20.66 -14.04 8.72
N GLU A 628 20.13 -12.85 8.50
CA GLU A 628 18.97 -12.59 7.67
C GLU A 628 19.40 -11.96 6.34
N ASN A 629 18.78 -12.37 5.23
CA ASN A 629 18.96 -11.73 3.94
C ASN A 629 17.71 -10.92 3.60
N GLN A 630 17.85 -9.61 3.42
CA GLN A 630 16.78 -8.74 2.94
C GLN A 630 17.27 -7.99 1.70
N GLU A 631 16.61 -8.23 0.57
CA GLU A 631 16.88 -7.55 -0.70
C GLU A 631 18.36 -7.59 -1.15
N GLY A 632 19.11 -8.65 -0.77
CA GLY A 632 20.51 -8.84 -1.15
C GLY A 632 21.54 -8.25 -0.16
N ILE A 633 21.08 -7.66 0.94
CA ILE A 633 21.93 -7.30 2.09
C ILE A 633 21.77 -8.38 3.17
N PHE A 634 22.89 -8.88 3.66
CA PHE A 634 22.91 -9.82 4.77
C PHE A 634 23.06 -9.05 6.08
N PHE A 635 22.35 -9.48 7.11
CA PHE A 635 22.33 -8.86 8.42
C PHE A 635 22.63 -9.91 9.47
N LEU A 636 23.60 -9.65 10.33
CA LEU A 636 23.77 -10.38 11.57
C LEU A 636 22.75 -9.85 12.59
N VAL A 637 21.72 -10.63 12.83
CA VAL A 637 20.66 -10.39 13.81
C VAL A 637 21.05 -11.07 15.11
N THR A 638 21.18 -10.31 16.19
CA THR A 638 21.29 -10.85 17.54
C THR A 638 19.92 -10.74 18.18
N ASP A 639 19.37 -11.84 18.71
CA ASP A 639 18.02 -11.90 19.29
C ASP A 639 17.92 -11.19 20.66
N LEU A 640 18.46 -9.98 20.78
CA LEU A 640 18.48 -9.17 22.01
C LEU A 640 17.30 -8.18 22.13
N ALA A 641 16.36 -8.12 21.17
CA ALA A 641 15.09 -7.38 21.27
C ALA A 641 13.88 -8.32 21.11
N PRO A 642 12.83 -8.27 21.96
CA PRO A 642 11.62 -9.08 21.75
C PRO A 642 10.85 -8.58 20.51
N PRO A 643 10.19 -9.47 19.75
CA PRO A 643 9.36 -9.07 18.62
C PRO A 643 8.17 -8.22 19.11
N LEU A 644 7.94 -7.08 18.46
CA LEU A 644 6.77 -6.24 18.73
C LEU A 644 5.47 -6.97 18.38
N LEU A 645 5.51 -7.95 17.47
CA LEU A 645 4.41 -8.87 17.21
C LEU A 645 4.41 -10.02 18.23
N ARG A 646 3.44 -10.04 19.15
CA ARG A 646 3.31 -11.05 20.22
C ARG A 646 2.57 -12.31 19.80
N SER A 647 1.52 -12.18 18.98
CA SER A 647 0.76 -13.32 18.47
C SER A 647 -0.10 -12.97 17.26
N GLN A 648 -0.58 -14.00 16.55
CA GLN A 648 -1.51 -13.85 15.42
C GLN A 648 -2.69 -14.80 15.60
N LEU A 649 -3.88 -14.31 15.26
CA LEU A 649 -5.14 -15.00 15.40
C LEU A 649 -5.85 -15.05 14.04
N ASN A 650 -6.05 -16.23 13.47
CA ASN A 650 -6.76 -16.38 12.20
C ASN A 650 -8.27 -16.56 12.46
N LEU A 651 -9.06 -15.61 11.99
CA LEU A 651 -10.51 -15.54 12.22
C LEU A 651 -11.34 -16.05 11.03
N GLY A 652 -10.72 -16.37 9.90
CA GLY A 652 -11.40 -16.80 8.67
C GLY A 652 -12.04 -15.64 7.88
N SER A 653 -12.75 -15.97 6.79
CA SER A 653 -13.35 -14.98 5.87
C SER A 653 -14.78 -14.54 6.26
N ASP A 654 -15.38 -15.19 7.25
CA ASP A 654 -16.75 -14.97 7.71
C ASP A 654 -16.85 -14.01 8.90
N LEU A 655 -15.75 -13.34 9.27
CA LEU A 655 -15.73 -12.30 10.29
C LEU A 655 -16.68 -11.15 9.92
N LEU A 656 -17.63 -10.84 10.82
CA LEU A 656 -18.51 -9.68 10.70
C LEU A 656 -17.98 -8.51 11.55
N SER A 657 -17.58 -8.77 12.79
CA SER A 657 -17.02 -7.76 13.69
C SER A 657 -16.25 -8.39 14.83
N PHE A 658 -15.32 -7.65 15.43
CA PHE A 658 -14.62 -8.04 16.65
C PHE A 658 -14.49 -6.85 17.62
N ARG A 659 -14.34 -7.13 18.92
CA ARG A 659 -14.09 -6.14 19.97
C ARG A 659 -13.13 -6.69 21.01
N ALA A 660 -12.23 -5.83 21.48
CA ALA A 660 -11.42 -6.11 22.67
C ALA A 660 -12.30 -6.30 23.90
N MET A 661 -11.97 -7.29 24.73
CA MET A 661 -12.68 -7.55 25.97
C MET A 661 -12.21 -6.59 27.08
N PRO A 662 -13.10 -6.19 28.02
CA PRO A 662 -12.78 -5.20 29.04
C PRO A 662 -11.57 -5.56 29.92
N ASP A 663 -11.38 -6.86 30.14
CA ASP A 663 -10.28 -7.43 30.92
C ASP A 663 -8.92 -7.35 30.22
N GLY A 664 -8.88 -7.00 28.92
CA GLY A 664 -7.67 -6.95 28.11
C GLY A 664 -7.04 -8.32 27.84
N LYS A 665 -7.74 -9.43 28.12
CA LYS A 665 -7.20 -10.80 28.00
C LYS A 665 -7.69 -11.54 26.76
N GLY A 666 -8.70 -11.01 26.07
CA GLY A 666 -9.33 -11.68 24.94
C GLY A 666 -10.02 -10.72 23.97
N VAL A 667 -10.55 -11.30 22.91
CA VAL A 667 -11.40 -10.64 21.91
C VAL A 667 -12.72 -11.36 21.77
N ALA A 668 -13.81 -10.60 21.76
CA ALA A 668 -15.11 -11.08 21.32
C ALA A 668 -15.22 -10.96 19.80
N VAL A 669 -15.78 -11.98 19.16
CA VAL A 669 -15.87 -12.14 17.71
C VAL A 669 -17.30 -12.48 17.33
N LEU A 670 -17.83 -11.76 16.35
CA LEU A 670 -19.10 -12.05 15.71
C LEU A 670 -18.84 -12.48 14.26
N LYS A 671 -19.32 -13.68 13.90
CA LYS A 671 -19.33 -14.19 12.53
C LYS A 671 -20.64 -13.82 11.84
N LYS A 672 -20.61 -13.76 10.50
CA LYS A 672 -21.80 -13.49 9.67
C LYS A 672 -22.91 -14.51 9.99
N ASN A 673 -24.14 -14.02 10.12
CA ASN A 673 -25.34 -14.82 10.40
C ASN A 673 -25.28 -15.70 11.66
N SER A 674 -24.46 -15.32 12.64
CA SER A 674 -24.31 -16.07 13.88
C SER A 674 -25.32 -15.64 14.95
N HIS A 675 -25.85 -16.64 15.67
CA HIS A 675 -26.60 -16.44 16.91
C HIS A 675 -25.65 -16.37 18.13
N ASN A 676 -24.38 -16.64 17.92
CA ASN A 676 -23.36 -16.73 18.96
C ASN A 676 -22.33 -15.61 18.83
N LEU A 677 -21.95 -15.00 19.95
CA LEU A 677 -20.67 -14.31 20.09
C LEU A 677 -19.64 -15.30 20.57
N GLN A 678 -18.49 -15.29 19.91
CA GLN A 678 -17.36 -16.15 20.25
C GLN A 678 -16.29 -15.35 21.00
N TYR A 679 -15.52 -16.01 21.85
CA TYR A 679 -14.38 -15.43 22.56
C TYR A 679 -13.10 -16.14 22.13
N ALA A 680 -12.03 -15.38 21.92
CA ALA A 680 -10.67 -15.90 21.78
C ALA A 680 -9.77 -15.22 22.82
N ALA A 681 -9.02 -16.03 23.56
CA ALA A 681 -7.98 -15.54 24.46
C ALA A 681 -6.77 -15.05 23.66
N LEU A 682 -6.17 -13.94 24.08
CA LEU A 682 -4.94 -13.40 23.51
C LEU A 682 -3.70 -14.17 23.98
N ALA A 683 -3.78 -14.79 25.17
CA ALA A 683 -2.79 -15.73 25.67
C ALA A 683 -3.25 -17.17 25.38
N GLY A 684 -2.66 -17.83 24.37
CA GLY A 684 -2.95 -19.24 24.06
C GLY A 684 -3.04 -19.56 22.56
N THR A 685 -3.65 -20.69 22.22
CA THR A 685 -3.77 -21.22 20.84
C THR A 685 -4.71 -20.42 19.93
N GLY A 686 -5.40 -19.42 20.49
CA GLY A 686 -6.27 -18.56 19.71
C GLY A 686 -7.59 -19.18 19.24
N LYS A 687 -8.00 -20.30 19.83
CA LYS A 687 -9.23 -21.00 19.45
C LYS A 687 -10.47 -20.21 19.87
N LEU A 688 -11.40 -20.02 18.93
CA LEU A 688 -12.70 -19.41 19.18
C LEU A 688 -13.60 -20.37 19.97
N THR A 689 -14.20 -19.86 21.04
CA THR A 689 -15.17 -20.58 21.87
C THR A 689 -16.48 -19.83 21.91
N ASN A 690 -17.61 -20.52 21.83
CA ASN A 690 -18.91 -19.86 21.96
C ASN A 690 -19.04 -19.31 23.38
N PHE A 691 -19.27 -18.01 23.49
CA PHE A 691 -19.24 -17.28 24.75
C PHE A 691 -20.63 -16.79 25.16
N ILE A 692 -21.36 -16.18 24.22
CA ILE A 692 -22.75 -15.76 24.42
C ILE A 692 -23.61 -16.41 23.35
N HIS A 693 -24.70 -17.04 23.76
CA HIS A 693 -25.75 -17.51 22.88
C HIS A 693 -26.94 -16.55 22.96
N ASN A 694 -27.33 -15.99 21.81
CA ASN A 694 -28.51 -15.14 21.68
C ASN A 694 -29.62 -15.93 20.98
N PRO A 695 -30.87 -15.92 21.50
CA PRO A 695 -31.98 -16.62 20.86
C PRO A 695 -32.30 -16.09 19.45
N GLU A 696 -31.93 -14.85 19.16
CA GLU A 696 -32.13 -14.22 17.85
C GLU A 696 -30.77 -13.93 17.20
N GLN A 697 -30.74 -13.97 15.87
CA GLN A 697 -29.55 -13.64 15.08
C GLN A 697 -29.02 -12.26 15.46
N ILE A 698 -27.72 -12.20 15.76
CA ILE A 698 -27.04 -10.98 16.18
C ILE A 698 -26.64 -10.19 14.92
N ASP A 699 -27.10 -8.95 14.80
CA ASP A 699 -26.64 -8.02 13.76
C ASP A 699 -25.29 -7.43 14.15
N ARG A 700 -25.23 -6.90 15.39
CA ARG A 700 -24.13 -6.09 15.91
C ARG A 700 -24.03 -6.27 17.41
N PHE A 701 -22.82 -6.04 17.90
CA PHE A 701 -22.56 -6.02 19.33
C PHE A 701 -21.54 -4.93 19.66
N GLY A 702 -21.46 -4.58 20.93
CA GLY A 702 -20.42 -3.71 21.45
C GLY A 702 -20.05 -4.07 22.87
N VAL A 703 -18.95 -3.50 23.33
CA VAL A 703 -18.37 -3.76 24.64
C VAL A 703 -18.31 -2.43 25.38
N ALA A 704 -18.87 -2.39 26.59
CA ALA A 704 -18.79 -1.27 27.51
C ALA A 704 -17.68 -1.56 28.51
N SER A 705 -16.47 -1.11 28.19
CA SER A 705 -15.28 -1.57 28.88
C SER A 705 -15.09 -1.03 30.29
N GLU A 706 -15.74 0.07 30.66
CA GLU A 706 -15.70 0.59 32.03
C GLU A 706 -16.63 -0.15 33.01
N GLN A 707 -17.67 -0.80 32.48
CA GLN A 707 -18.71 -1.46 33.28
C GLN A 707 -18.73 -2.98 33.10
N ASP A 708 -17.70 -3.54 32.45
CA ASP A 708 -17.52 -4.98 32.22
C ASP A 708 -18.77 -5.68 31.64
N TYR A 709 -19.42 -5.09 30.63
CA TYR A 709 -20.54 -5.73 29.94
C TYR A 709 -20.46 -5.64 28.40
N ILE A 710 -21.13 -6.59 27.75
CA ILE A 710 -21.35 -6.67 26.30
C ILE A 710 -22.83 -6.39 26.04
N TYR A 711 -23.12 -5.62 24.99
CA TYR A 711 -24.47 -5.50 24.48
C TYR A 711 -24.57 -6.10 23.08
N ALA A 712 -25.67 -6.79 22.79
CA ALA A 712 -25.95 -7.36 21.47
C ALA A 712 -27.31 -6.85 20.98
N ILE A 713 -27.36 -6.49 19.69
CA ILE A 713 -28.57 -6.07 18.99
C ILE A 713 -28.91 -7.15 17.98
N SER A 714 -30.13 -7.66 18.06
CA SER A 714 -30.63 -8.70 17.17
C SER A 714 -31.55 -8.12 16.09
N VAL A 715 -31.49 -8.70 14.87
CA VAL A 715 -32.36 -8.35 13.72
C VAL A 715 -33.75 -8.97 13.95
N PRO A 716 -34.85 -8.29 13.59
CA PRO A 716 -36.16 -8.68 14.09
C PRO A 716 -36.88 -9.70 13.19
N GLU A 717 -37.64 -10.62 13.82
CA GLU A 717 -38.73 -11.35 13.14
C GLU A 717 -39.94 -10.44 12.81
N GLN A 718 -40.08 -9.26 13.46
CA GLN A 718 -41.26 -8.37 13.35
C GLN A 718 -40.96 -6.85 13.25
N GLY A 719 -39.78 -6.44 12.77
CA GLY A 719 -39.42 -5.03 12.60
C GLY A 719 -39.06 -4.24 13.88
N VAL A 720 -38.94 -4.88 15.05
CA VAL A 720 -38.46 -4.28 16.31
C VAL A 720 -37.23 -5.02 16.81
N SER A 721 -36.07 -4.35 16.85
CA SER A 721 -34.82 -4.97 17.32
C SER A 721 -34.84 -5.21 18.83
N THR A 722 -34.19 -6.29 19.24
CA THR A 722 -34.00 -6.61 20.65
C THR A 722 -32.58 -6.26 21.09
N LEU A 723 -32.45 -5.42 22.11
CA LEU A 723 -31.18 -5.08 22.77
C LEU A 723 -31.03 -5.91 24.05
N ARG A 724 -29.97 -6.71 24.12
CA ARG A 724 -29.63 -7.53 25.29
C ARG A 724 -28.27 -7.14 25.86
N PHE A 725 -28.13 -7.19 27.18
CA PHE A 725 -26.88 -6.95 27.90
C PHE A 725 -26.38 -8.25 28.51
N TYR A 726 -25.06 -8.41 28.60
CA TYR A 726 -24.40 -9.59 29.15
C TYR A 726 -23.18 -9.15 29.94
N ARG A 727 -22.89 -9.78 31.08
CA ARG A 727 -21.65 -9.52 31.81
C ARG A 727 -20.46 -10.04 31.02
N ALA A 728 -19.50 -9.17 30.69
CA ALA A 728 -18.42 -9.48 29.76
C ALA A 728 -17.44 -10.53 30.29
N THR A 729 -17.31 -10.68 31.60
CA THR A 729 -16.50 -11.75 32.22
C THR A 729 -17.15 -13.13 32.18
N THR A 730 -18.48 -13.23 32.08
CA THR A 730 -19.20 -14.52 32.27
C THR A 730 -20.14 -14.90 31.13
N GLY A 731 -20.47 -13.95 30.23
CA GLY A 731 -21.45 -14.15 29.16
C GLY A 731 -22.90 -14.26 29.64
N LYS A 732 -23.15 -14.10 30.95
CA LYS A 732 -24.49 -14.20 31.53
C LYS A 732 -25.32 -12.95 31.23
N PRO A 733 -26.61 -13.08 30.91
CA PRO A 733 -27.48 -11.94 30.63
C PRO A 733 -27.62 -11.01 31.85
N LEU A 734 -27.70 -9.70 31.58
CA LEU A 734 -27.94 -8.62 32.55
C LEU A 734 -29.27 -7.94 32.23
N GLY A 735 -30.07 -7.70 33.27
CA GLY A 735 -31.38 -7.06 33.13
C GLY A 735 -32.36 -7.83 32.22
N LYS A 736 -33.43 -7.16 31.82
CA LYS A 736 -34.41 -7.69 30.85
C LYS A 736 -34.07 -7.18 29.43
N PRO A 737 -34.36 -7.96 28.37
CA PRO A 737 -34.23 -7.48 26.99
C PRO A 737 -35.05 -6.22 26.75
N LEU A 738 -34.48 -5.26 26.02
CA LEU A 738 -35.13 -3.99 25.68
C LEU A 738 -35.55 -3.99 24.21
N SER A 739 -36.83 -3.72 23.95
CA SER A 739 -37.31 -3.48 22.58
C SER A 739 -36.89 -2.08 22.12
N VAL A 740 -36.16 -2.01 21.00
CA VAL A 740 -35.63 -0.76 20.46
C VAL A 740 -35.95 -0.61 18.98
N LYS A 741 -36.32 0.61 18.57
CA LYS A 741 -36.65 0.96 17.17
C LYS A 741 -35.58 1.81 16.48
N GLY A 742 -34.40 1.99 17.08
CA GLY A 742 -33.36 2.83 16.49
C GLY A 742 -32.11 3.01 17.33
N VAL A 743 -31.38 4.09 17.03
CA VAL A 743 -30.08 4.46 17.59
C VAL A 743 -30.10 4.45 19.12
N ILE A 744 -29.04 3.88 19.70
CA ILE A 744 -28.81 3.80 21.14
C ILE A 744 -27.66 4.73 21.53
N SER A 745 -27.72 5.33 22.72
CA SER A 745 -26.60 6.09 23.29
C SER A 745 -26.41 5.73 24.75
N PHE A 746 -25.18 5.48 25.16
CA PHE A 746 -24.84 5.13 26.53
C PHE A 746 -24.45 6.37 27.31
N SER A 747 -24.76 6.38 28.60
CA SER A 747 -24.12 7.34 29.50
C SER A 747 -22.62 6.99 29.65
N HIS A 748 -21.81 7.99 29.98
CA HIS A 748 -20.36 7.87 30.15
C HIS A 748 -20.01 6.92 31.30
N ASP A 749 -20.79 6.97 32.38
CA ASP A 749 -20.70 6.00 33.48
C ASP A 749 -21.13 4.58 33.07
N GLY A 750 -21.65 4.38 31.85
CA GLY A 750 -22.11 3.11 31.31
C GLY A 750 -23.28 2.47 32.07
N ARG A 751 -23.93 3.16 33.00
CA ARG A 751 -25.02 2.58 33.80
C ARG A 751 -26.38 2.74 33.15
N LYS A 752 -26.49 3.68 32.22
CA LYS A 752 -27.74 4.02 31.53
C LYS A 752 -27.59 3.91 30.02
N VAL A 753 -28.69 3.59 29.37
CA VAL A 753 -28.81 3.61 27.92
C VAL A 753 -30.04 4.39 27.53
N SER A 754 -29.90 5.24 26.52
CA SER A 754 -31.02 5.84 25.82
C SER A 754 -31.35 5.03 24.58
N SER A 755 -32.64 4.85 24.31
CA SER A 755 -33.11 4.17 23.09
C SER A 755 -34.40 4.76 22.58
N ARG A 756 -34.62 4.63 21.27
CA ARG A 756 -35.89 5.00 20.64
C ARG A 756 -36.92 3.90 20.86
N VAL A 757 -38.05 4.27 21.46
CA VAL A 757 -39.14 3.35 21.81
C VAL A 757 -40.25 3.38 20.76
N ASP A 758 -40.53 4.55 20.17
CA ASP A 758 -41.41 4.73 19.02
C ASP A 758 -40.96 5.93 18.16
N ASP A 759 -41.72 6.27 17.11
CA ASP A 759 -41.39 7.35 16.16
C ASP A 759 -41.27 8.75 16.81
N HIS A 760 -41.80 8.93 18.03
CA HIS A 760 -41.91 10.20 18.73
C HIS A 760 -41.33 10.20 20.14
N LYS A 761 -40.89 9.03 20.66
CA LYS A 761 -40.44 8.90 22.04
C LYS A 761 -39.08 8.21 22.15
N MET A 762 -38.23 8.81 22.98
CA MET A 762 -37.01 8.22 23.51
C MET A 762 -37.23 7.84 24.97
N ALA A 763 -36.52 6.81 25.43
CA ALA A 763 -36.47 6.46 26.84
C ALA A 763 -35.03 6.27 27.31
N ILE A 764 -34.79 6.61 28.58
CA ILE A 764 -33.57 6.28 29.30
C ILE A 764 -33.87 5.11 30.22
N TRP A 765 -32.98 4.14 30.21
CA TRP A 765 -33.09 2.89 30.94
C TRP A 765 -31.86 2.72 31.83
N GLU A 766 -32.06 2.13 33.00
CA GLU A 766 -30.99 1.58 33.81
C GLU A 766 -30.66 0.17 33.32
N ILE A 767 -29.38 -0.10 33.04
CA ILE A 767 -28.96 -1.33 32.35
C ILE A 767 -29.08 -2.56 33.25
N GLU A 768 -28.61 -2.49 34.49
CA GLU A 768 -28.59 -3.66 35.39
C GLU A 768 -30.01 -4.15 35.74
N SER A 769 -30.92 -3.23 36.04
CA SER A 769 -32.30 -3.58 36.41
C SER A 769 -33.22 -3.74 35.20
N GLY A 770 -32.86 -3.16 34.04
CA GLY A 770 -33.75 -2.99 32.89
C GLY A 770 -34.90 -2.01 33.14
N LYS A 771 -34.85 -1.22 34.23
CA LYS A 771 -35.91 -0.28 34.59
C LYS A 771 -35.88 0.94 33.67
N ARG A 772 -37.05 1.31 33.14
CA ARG A 772 -37.23 2.58 32.45
C ARG A 772 -37.19 3.72 33.46
N LEU A 773 -36.20 4.60 33.35
CA LEU A 773 -36.01 5.76 34.24
C LEU A 773 -36.83 6.95 33.76
N GLN A 774 -36.83 7.20 32.45
CA GLN A 774 -37.46 8.40 31.89
C GLN A 774 -37.96 8.18 30.46
N THR A 775 -38.91 8.99 30.02
CA THR A 775 -39.36 9.08 28.63
C THR A 775 -39.54 10.54 28.24
N PHE A 776 -39.13 10.90 27.02
CA PHE A 776 -39.24 12.26 26.52
C PHE A 776 -39.53 12.26 25.01
N GLY A 777 -40.19 13.33 24.55
CA GLY A 777 -40.64 13.47 23.17
C GLY A 777 -39.56 14.05 22.25
N LEU A 778 -39.46 13.51 21.04
CA LEU A 778 -38.75 14.09 19.89
C LEU A 778 -39.71 14.10 18.70
N ARG A 779 -39.63 15.11 17.83
CA ARG A 779 -40.45 15.11 16.61
C ARG A 779 -39.92 14.06 15.64
N LYS A 780 -40.81 13.60 14.76
CA LYS A 780 -40.45 12.66 13.69
C LYS A 780 -39.36 13.30 12.81
N ASN A 781 -38.29 12.56 12.55
CA ASN A 781 -37.12 12.96 11.75
C ASN A 781 -36.19 14.03 12.36
N GLU A 782 -36.34 14.42 13.63
CA GLU A 782 -35.33 15.26 14.30
C GLU A 782 -34.01 14.47 14.46
N LYS A 783 -32.90 15.06 13.97
CA LYS A 783 -31.54 14.58 14.26
C LYS A 783 -31.11 15.12 15.62
N TYR A 784 -30.48 14.28 16.44
CA TYR A 784 -30.10 14.68 17.79
C TYR A 784 -28.77 14.06 18.23
N LYS A 785 -28.18 14.64 19.27
CA LYS A 785 -27.08 14.06 20.05
C LYS A 785 -27.33 14.29 21.54
N LEU A 786 -27.06 13.27 22.35
CA LEU A 786 -27.13 13.35 23.80
C LEU A 786 -25.76 13.68 24.39
N SER A 787 -25.76 14.38 25.53
CA SER A 787 -24.58 14.59 26.38
C SER A 787 -24.11 13.28 26.99
N ALA A 788 -22.87 13.28 27.50
CA ALA A 788 -22.23 12.09 28.03
C ALA A 788 -22.97 11.52 29.24
N ASP A 789 -23.66 12.34 30.04
CA ASP A 789 -24.50 11.91 31.17
C ASP A 789 -25.97 11.64 30.79
N LEU A 790 -26.34 11.81 29.52
CA LEU A 790 -27.71 11.75 28.99
C LEU A 790 -28.68 12.78 29.60
N SER A 791 -28.19 13.81 30.28
CA SER A 791 -29.02 14.86 30.90
C SER A 791 -29.43 15.95 29.91
N THR A 792 -28.68 16.12 28.83
CA THR A 792 -28.81 17.21 27.85
C THR A 792 -28.88 16.65 26.43
N ILE A 793 -29.68 17.27 25.57
CA ILE A 793 -29.85 16.88 24.17
C ILE A 793 -29.70 18.08 23.23
N LEU A 794 -28.82 17.94 22.24
CA LEU A 794 -28.74 18.79 21.07
C LEU A 794 -29.73 18.26 20.02
N VAL A 795 -30.60 19.13 19.52
CA VAL A 795 -31.54 18.84 18.44
C VAL A 795 -31.21 19.75 17.25
N LEU A 796 -30.98 19.13 16.09
CA LEU A 796 -30.78 19.82 14.81
C LEU A 796 -32.16 20.00 14.16
N GLU A 797 -32.62 21.24 14.09
CA GLU A 797 -33.90 21.64 13.53
C GLU A 797 -33.70 22.12 12.08
N ALA A 798 -34.51 21.60 11.16
CA ALA A 798 -34.42 21.99 9.76
C ALA A 798 -35.26 23.26 9.47
N PRO A 799 -34.77 24.20 8.62
CA PRO A 799 -33.40 24.34 8.10
C PRO A 799 -32.56 25.28 9.00
N ASN A 800 -31.30 24.91 9.25
CA ASN A 800 -30.25 25.75 9.87
C ASN A 800 -30.53 26.30 11.26
N GLN A 801 -31.25 25.55 12.08
CA GLN A 801 -31.47 25.89 13.47
C GLN A 801 -31.04 24.73 14.34
N TRP A 802 -30.51 25.03 15.52
CA TRP A 802 -30.27 23.98 16.51
C TRP A 802 -30.55 24.51 17.90
N ARG A 803 -30.91 23.59 18.77
CA ARG A 803 -31.19 23.89 20.17
C ARG A 803 -30.61 22.84 21.08
N VAL A 804 -30.17 23.29 22.24
CA VAL A 804 -29.75 22.41 23.33
C VAL A 804 -30.80 22.53 24.43
N GLN A 805 -31.27 21.40 24.94
CA GLN A 805 -32.28 21.37 25.99
C GLN A 805 -31.98 20.28 27.03
N HIS A 806 -32.54 20.44 28.22
CA HIS A 806 -32.45 19.44 29.26
C HIS A 806 -33.46 18.30 29.02
N VAL A 807 -33.02 17.05 29.15
CA VAL A 807 -33.80 15.84 28.86
C VAL A 807 -34.91 15.62 29.90
N GLY A 808 -34.67 16.02 31.15
CA GLY A 808 -35.59 15.88 32.29
C GLY A 808 -36.94 16.56 32.11
N ASN A 809 -36.89 17.84 31.74
CA ASN A 809 -38.01 18.79 31.78
C ASN A 809 -38.24 19.51 30.45
N GLY A 810 -37.41 19.27 29.42
CA GLY A 810 -37.53 19.91 28.11
C GLY A 810 -37.12 21.39 28.08
N GLN A 811 -36.51 21.92 29.13
CA GLN A 811 -36.07 23.30 29.19
C GLN A 811 -35.00 23.57 28.12
N VAL A 812 -35.28 24.52 27.21
CA VAL A 812 -34.31 24.97 26.20
C VAL A 812 -33.23 25.79 26.88
N LEU A 813 -31.98 25.30 26.83
CA LEU A 813 -30.80 25.91 27.42
C LEU A 813 -30.14 26.90 26.44
N HIS A 814 -30.14 26.58 25.15
CA HIS A 814 -29.60 27.43 24.09
C HIS A 814 -30.32 27.20 22.76
N ARG A 815 -30.36 28.23 21.92
CA ARG A 815 -30.88 28.14 20.56
C ARG A 815 -30.06 29.04 19.64
N GLU A 816 -29.71 28.52 18.48
CA GLU A 816 -28.95 29.27 17.48
C GLU A 816 -29.50 29.04 16.07
N GLN A 817 -29.41 30.08 15.24
CA GLN A 817 -29.88 30.11 13.84
C GLN A 817 -28.69 30.01 12.89
N THR A 818 -27.91 28.95 13.05
CA THR A 818 -26.70 28.69 12.25
C THR A 818 -26.70 27.24 11.77
N GLU A 819 -26.17 27.00 10.58
CA GLU A 819 -26.06 25.64 10.05
C GLU A 819 -24.98 24.85 10.83
N LEU A 820 -25.43 23.93 11.68
CA LEU A 820 -24.56 23.04 12.43
C LEU A 820 -24.41 21.70 11.70
N LYS A 821 -23.19 21.39 11.24
CA LYS A 821 -22.90 20.15 10.50
C LYS A 821 -22.74 18.95 11.43
N GLY A 822 -22.31 19.19 12.66
CA GLY A 822 -22.24 18.19 13.72
C GLY A 822 -21.76 18.79 15.03
N ALA A 823 -21.79 18.00 16.10
CA ALA A 823 -21.19 18.38 17.38
C ALA A 823 -20.74 17.16 18.19
N TYR A 824 -19.90 17.35 19.19
CA TYR A 824 -19.58 16.38 20.24
C TYR A 824 -19.64 17.04 21.61
N PHE A 825 -20.19 16.35 22.59
CA PHE A 825 -20.06 16.74 23.99
C PHE A 825 -18.77 16.17 24.57
N THR A 826 -18.15 16.93 25.46
CA THR A 826 -17.01 16.44 26.25
C THR A 826 -17.47 15.44 27.31
N PRO A 827 -16.64 14.45 27.67
CA PRO A 827 -16.99 13.42 28.67
C PRO A 827 -17.42 13.99 30.03
N ASP A 828 -16.82 15.10 30.44
CA ASP A 828 -17.12 15.81 31.69
C ASP A 828 -18.36 16.73 31.61
N ASN A 829 -19.02 16.78 30.44
CA ASN A 829 -20.14 17.67 30.11
C ASN A 829 -19.87 19.16 30.39
N LYS A 830 -18.62 19.61 30.36
CA LYS A 830 -18.32 21.05 30.49
C LYS A 830 -18.42 21.79 29.17
N TYR A 831 -18.07 21.13 28.07
CA TYR A 831 -18.01 21.75 26.75
C TYR A 831 -18.75 20.95 25.66
N MET A 832 -19.13 21.65 24.60
CA MET A 832 -19.61 21.10 23.34
C MET A 832 -18.76 21.63 22.17
N LEU A 833 -18.14 20.73 21.42
CA LEU A 833 -17.43 21.03 20.19
C LEU A 833 -18.41 20.99 19.01
N ALA A 834 -18.73 22.14 18.44
CA ALA A 834 -19.66 22.34 17.33
C ALA A 834 -18.91 22.55 16.00
N PHE A 835 -19.32 21.89 14.92
CA PHE A 835 -18.68 21.99 13.60
C PHE A 835 -19.57 22.72 12.60
N PHE A 836 -18.95 23.65 11.90
CA PHE A 836 -19.53 24.50 10.88
C PHE A 836 -18.65 24.44 9.61
N ASN A 837 -19.08 25.10 8.53
CA ASN A 837 -18.29 25.16 7.31
C ASN A 837 -16.94 25.85 7.58
N GLY A 838 -15.85 25.08 7.51
CA GLY A 838 -14.48 25.57 7.64
C GLY A 838 -14.01 25.88 9.06
N LYS A 839 -14.83 25.67 10.10
CA LYS A 839 -14.46 25.92 11.49
C LYS A 839 -15.14 25.00 12.50
N ALA A 840 -14.47 24.73 13.60
CA ALA A 840 -15.07 24.15 14.81
C ALA A 840 -15.07 25.18 15.94
N GLN A 841 -16.06 25.15 16.83
CA GLN A 841 -16.15 26.04 17.98
C GLN A 841 -16.42 25.24 19.25
N LEU A 842 -15.69 25.55 20.32
CA LEU A 842 -15.86 24.94 21.63
C LEU A 842 -16.76 25.84 22.49
N TYR A 843 -18.00 25.43 22.70
CA TYR A 843 -18.99 26.10 23.56
C TYR A 843 -18.87 25.60 24.99
N ASP A 844 -18.87 26.52 25.96
CA ASP A 844 -19.05 26.22 27.38
C ASP A 844 -20.53 25.88 27.64
N LEU A 845 -20.84 24.72 28.21
CA LEU A 845 -22.23 24.30 28.43
C LEU A 845 -22.93 25.06 29.57
N LYS A 846 -22.19 25.82 30.37
CA LYS A 846 -22.77 26.65 31.43
C LYS A 846 -23.48 27.87 30.87
N ASP A 847 -22.90 28.52 29.87
CA ASP A 847 -23.40 29.80 29.32
C ASP A 847 -23.50 29.84 27.78
N PHE A 848 -23.12 28.76 27.10
CA PHE A 848 -23.09 28.63 25.64
C PHE A 848 -22.29 29.73 24.94
N VAL A 849 -21.21 30.20 25.58
CA VAL A 849 -20.24 31.09 24.96
C VAL A 849 -19.15 30.28 24.27
N SER A 850 -18.85 30.60 23.01
CA SER A 850 -17.71 30.04 22.29
C SER A 850 -16.39 30.51 22.93
N ARG A 851 -15.63 29.55 23.48
CA ARG A 851 -14.36 29.80 24.18
C ARG A 851 -13.14 29.62 23.29
N LEU A 852 -13.28 28.91 22.17
CA LEU A 852 -12.20 28.60 21.23
C LEU A 852 -12.80 28.34 19.84
N THR A 853 -12.20 28.91 18.79
CA THR A 853 -12.53 28.59 17.39
C THR A 853 -11.31 27.97 16.73
N LEU A 854 -11.51 26.84 16.06
CA LEU A 854 -10.47 26.02 15.44
C LEU A 854 -10.69 26.00 13.91
N PRO A 855 -9.64 26.17 13.09
CA PRO A 855 -9.74 26.02 11.65
C PRO A 855 -9.96 24.55 11.28
N THR A 856 -10.77 24.30 10.24
CA THR A 856 -11.02 22.95 9.71
C THR A 856 -11.12 23.00 8.19
N SER A 857 -10.82 21.90 7.50
CA SER A 857 -10.86 21.83 6.03
C SER A 857 -12.12 21.22 5.42
N GLY A 858 -13.17 21.05 6.22
CA GLY A 858 -14.43 20.49 5.76
C GLY A 858 -15.51 20.47 6.83
N ASP A 859 -16.73 20.12 6.42
CA ASP A 859 -17.95 20.24 7.21
C ASP A 859 -17.95 19.42 8.51
N THR A 860 -17.28 18.26 8.52
CA THR A 860 -17.12 17.40 9.71
C THR A 860 -15.73 16.75 9.71
N PRO A 861 -14.70 17.42 10.25
CA PRO A 861 -13.35 16.85 10.29
C PRO A 861 -13.31 15.61 11.20
N LYS A 862 -12.34 14.72 10.96
CA LYS A 862 -12.01 13.68 11.94
C LYS A 862 -11.51 14.36 13.21
N ALA A 863 -12.19 14.10 14.32
CA ALA A 863 -11.93 14.68 15.61
C ALA A 863 -12.13 13.62 16.71
N GLN A 864 -11.22 13.56 17.67
CA GLN A 864 -11.30 12.67 18.82
C GLN A 864 -10.86 13.39 20.08
N LEU A 865 -11.65 13.27 21.14
CA LEU A 865 -11.30 13.76 22.46
C LEU A 865 -10.51 12.70 23.22
N SER A 866 -9.57 13.14 24.06
CA SER A 866 -8.96 12.28 25.07
C SER A 866 -10.01 11.80 26.07
N PRO A 867 -9.79 10.65 26.75
CA PRO A 867 -10.76 10.11 27.72
C PRO A 867 -11.13 11.07 28.85
N ASP A 868 -10.18 11.91 29.27
CA ASP A 868 -10.38 12.94 30.30
C ASP A 868 -11.04 14.24 29.76
N GLY A 869 -11.24 14.34 28.44
CA GLY A 869 -11.84 15.50 27.78
C GLY A 869 -10.93 16.73 27.66
N ASN A 870 -9.68 16.66 28.12
CA ASN A 870 -8.78 17.83 28.15
C ASN A 870 -8.06 18.07 26.82
N MET A 871 -7.98 17.06 25.95
CA MET A 871 -7.29 17.13 24.67
C MET A 871 -8.19 16.76 23.50
N LEU A 872 -7.92 17.35 22.34
CA LEU A 872 -8.60 17.12 21.08
C LEU A 872 -7.57 16.86 19.97
N ALA A 873 -7.61 15.68 19.38
CA ALA A 873 -6.94 15.41 18.11
C ALA A 873 -7.91 15.74 16.96
N MET A 874 -7.55 16.66 16.07
CA MET A 874 -8.43 17.09 14.97
C MET A 874 -7.68 17.26 13.65
N ALA A 875 -8.28 16.83 12.54
CA ALA A 875 -7.75 17.06 11.21
C ALA A 875 -7.82 18.56 10.82
N GLU A 876 -6.70 19.15 10.41
CA GLU A 876 -6.60 20.58 10.09
C GLU A 876 -6.79 20.87 8.59
N ASP A 877 -6.36 19.97 7.70
CA ASP A 877 -6.35 20.20 6.24
C ASP A 877 -6.47 18.94 5.35
N ASN A 878 -7.07 17.87 5.86
CA ASN A 878 -7.09 16.51 5.27
C ASN A 878 -5.70 15.89 5.04
N LYS A 879 -4.61 16.59 5.37
CA LYS A 879 -3.22 16.13 5.26
C LYS A 879 -2.54 16.04 6.62
N TYR A 880 -3.04 16.75 7.61
CA TYR A 880 -2.48 16.73 8.96
C TYR A 880 -3.55 16.58 10.04
N ILE A 881 -3.11 16.01 11.16
CA ILE A 881 -3.81 16.01 12.43
C ILE A 881 -3.06 16.94 13.38
N ARG A 882 -3.81 17.66 14.22
CA ARG A 882 -3.27 18.52 15.26
C ARG A 882 -3.88 18.18 16.61
N LEU A 883 -3.03 18.18 17.64
CA LEU A 883 -3.44 18.06 19.03
C LEU A 883 -3.73 19.45 19.60
N TRP A 884 -4.82 19.56 20.34
CA TRP A 884 -5.26 20.78 21.01
C TRP A 884 -5.51 20.49 22.48
N ASN A 885 -4.98 21.33 23.35
CA ASN A 885 -5.35 21.35 24.75
C ASN A 885 -6.54 22.30 24.92
N LEU A 886 -7.66 21.77 25.40
CA LEU A 886 -8.92 22.50 25.50
C LEU A 886 -8.97 23.43 26.72
N GLU A 887 -8.22 23.12 27.78
CA GLU A 887 -8.10 23.98 28.97
C GLU A 887 -7.28 25.24 28.67
N ARG A 888 -6.09 25.05 28.08
CA ARG A 888 -5.18 26.13 27.66
C ARG A 888 -5.62 26.83 26.38
N LYS A 889 -6.52 26.21 25.61
CA LYS A 889 -7.07 26.71 24.34
C LYS A 889 -5.99 26.92 23.26
N GLN A 890 -5.00 26.04 23.24
CA GLN A 890 -3.84 26.12 22.36
C GLN A 890 -3.49 24.75 21.77
N ALA A 891 -2.87 24.75 20.59
CA ALA A 891 -2.34 23.54 19.99
C ALA A 891 -1.07 23.06 20.71
N ILE A 892 -0.82 21.75 20.70
CA ILE A 892 0.36 21.10 21.32
C ILE A 892 1.11 20.29 20.26
N GLY A 893 2.44 20.44 20.22
CA GLY A 893 3.36 19.68 19.38
C GLY A 893 3.27 19.96 17.88
N GLN A 894 3.74 19.00 17.07
CA GLN A 894 3.81 19.13 15.61
C GLN A 894 2.49 18.78 14.91
N LYS A 895 2.34 19.23 13.66
CA LYS A 895 1.32 18.68 12.75
C LYS A 895 1.70 17.26 12.38
N ILE A 896 0.83 16.30 12.67
CA ILE A 896 1.03 14.88 12.38
C ILE A 896 0.58 14.62 10.94
N ARG A 897 1.48 14.20 10.04
CA ARG A 897 1.14 13.91 8.63
C ARG A 897 0.15 12.74 8.55
N ASN A 898 -0.84 12.89 7.68
CA ASN A 898 -1.94 11.96 7.43
C ASN A 898 -2.38 12.11 5.97
N ASP A 899 -1.86 11.27 5.07
CA ASP A 899 -2.24 11.34 3.66
C ASP A 899 -3.60 10.65 3.44
N ALA A 900 -4.63 11.49 3.26
CA ALA A 900 -5.94 11.27 2.64
C ALA A 900 -6.67 9.92 2.86
N ALA A 901 -7.92 10.05 3.35
CA ALA A 901 -8.92 9.00 3.61
C ALA A 901 -8.80 8.29 4.96
N GLY A 902 -8.93 9.08 6.03
CA GLY A 902 -9.45 8.58 7.29
C GLY A 902 -8.55 7.60 8.05
N GLY A 903 -7.27 7.95 8.25
CA GLY A 903 -6.37 7.25 9.18
C GLY A 903 -6.96 7.01 10.58
N TYR A 904 -6.48 5.97 11.25
CA TYR A 904 -6.78 5.61 12.63
C TYR A 904 -6.26 6.70 13.57
N LEU A 905 -7.05 7.02 14.58
CA LEU A 905 -6.70 7.88 15.71
C LEU A 905 -7.30 7.28 16.96
N GLU A 906 -6.47 7.04 17.98
CA GLU A 906 -6.95 6.61 19.28
C GLU A 906 -6.05 7.11 20.41
N PHE A 907 -6.64 7.73 21.42
CA PHE A 907 -5.93 8.03 22.66
C PHE A 907 -5.80 6.77 23.52
N SER A 908 -4.66 6.63 24.20
CA SER A 908 -4.55 5.71 25.31
C SER A 908 -5.57 6.04 26.39
N ARG A 909 -5.97 5.04 27.19
CA ARG A 909 -6.95 5.23 28.27
C ARG A 909 -6.52 6.26 29.30
N ASP A 910 -5.22 6.35 29.58
CA ASP A 910 -4.67 7.36 30.48
C ASP A 910 -4.48 8.73 29.80
N GLY A 911 -4.83 8.84 28.52
CA GLY A 911 -4.76 10.06 27.72
C GLY A 911 -3.35 10.51 27.37
N LYS A 912 -2.30 9.76 27.73
CA LYS A 912 -0.89 10.17 27.58
C LYS A 912 -0.30 9.90 26.20
N VAL A 913 -0.88 8.98 25.44
CA VAL A 913 -0.39 8.60 24.11
C VAL A 913 -1.54 8.72 23.10
N LEU A 914 -1.26 9.25 21.92
CA LEU A 914 -2.11 9.19 20.75
C LEU A 914 -1.49 8.21 19.76
N PHE A 915 -2.24 7.19 19.37
CA PHE A 915 -1.91 6.32 18.25
C PHE A 915 -2.49 6.91 16.98
N ALA A 916 -1.68 7.03 15.93
CA ALA A 916 -2.15 7.54 14.64
C ALA A 916 -1.60 6.70 13.48
N SER A 917 -2.35 6.64 12.38
CA SER A 917 -1.83 6.09 11.12
C SER A 917 -0.74 6.97 10.53
N ASP A 918 0.37 6.35 10.12
CA ASP A 918 1.51 6.99 9.46
C ASP A 918 1.59 6.52 7.98
N PRO A 919 1.48 7.42 7.00
CA PRO A 919 1.68 7.10 5.59
C PRO A 919 3.17 6.91 5.30
N LEU A 920 3.60 5.66 5.20
CA LEU A 920 4.92 5.33 4.67
C LEU A 920 4.95 5.69 3.16
N ASP A 921 6.07 6.22 2.65
CA ASP A 921 6.27 6.54 1.21
C ASP A 921 6.22 5.29 0.29
N MET A 922 5.95 4.11 0.85
CA MET A 922 5.78 2.84 0.16
C MET A 922 4.33 2.69 -0.30
N ARG A 923 4.12 2.60 -1.62
CA ARG A 923 2.80 2.61 -2.27
C ARG A 923 1.84 1.54 -1.70
N ASN A 924 0.98 1.98 -0.77
CA ASN A 924 -0.21 1.33 -0.19
C ASN A 924 -0.08 0.64 1.19
N ASP A 925 1.05 0.76 1.89
CA ASP A 925 1.16 0.25 3.27
C ASP A 925 0.99 1.39 4.29
N LYS A 926 0.36 1.08 5.44
CA LYS A 926 0.14 2.04 6.53
C LYS A 926 0.87 1.57 7.78
N GLY A 927 1.62 2.48 8.39
CA GLY A 927 2.20 2.30 9.71
C GLY A 927 1.25 2.74 10.82
N ILE A 928 1.46 2.27 12.05
CA ILE A 928 0.88 2.86 13.25
C ILE A 928 2.01 3.48 14.07
N ALA A 929 1.95 4.81 14.24
CA ALA A 929 2.88 5.59 15.05
C ALA A 929 2.24 5.99 16.38
N MET A 930 3.09 6.30 17.35
CA MET A 930 2.70 6.74 18.69
C MET A 930 3.15 8.18 18.90
N TYR A 931 2.32 9.00 19.54
CA TYR A 931 2.63 10.38 19.89
C TYR A 931 2.35 10.61 21.37
N ASP A 932 3.27 11.27 22.08
CA ASP A 932 3.04 11.71 23.44
C ASP A 932 2.07 12.89 23.40
N THR A 933 0.98 12.84 24.14
CA THR A 933 -0.09 13.85 24.03
C THR A 933 0.25 15.13 24.77
N LYS A 934 1.14 15.05 25.77
CA LYS A 934 1.59 16.20 26.56
C LYS A 934 2.49 17.12 25.75
N THR A 935 3.31 16.55 24.87
CA THR A 935 4.31 17.25 24.05
C THR A 935 3.92 17.31 22.57
N GLY A 936 3.09 16.38 22.11
CA GLY A 936 2.70 16.16 20.72
C GLY A 936 3.85 15.65 19.83
N MET A 937 4.88 15.05 20.43
CA MET A 937 6.04 14.46 19.75
C MET A 937 5.86 12.95 19.50
N PRO A 938 6.44 12.38 18.44
CA PRO A 938 6.41 10.93 18.23
C PRO A 938 7.20 10.19 19.33
N VAL A 939 6.62 9.10 19.84
CA VAL A 939 7.21 8.20 20.85
C VAL A 939 7.85 6.98 20.19
N VAL A 940 7.28 6.48 19.09
CA VAL A 940 7.80 5.31 18.36
C VAL A 940 7.57 5.48 16.85
N MET A 941 8.58 5.10 16.05
CA MET A 941 8.46 4.88 14.59
C MET A 941 7.40 3.81 14.28
N PRO A 942 6.80 3.79 13.08
CA PRO A 942 5.73 2.83 12.78
C PRO A 942 6.16 1.38 13.00
N PHE A 943 5.56 0.71 13.99
CA PHE A 943 5.97 -0.63 14.44
C PHE A 943 5.12 -1.77 13.86
N ALA A 944 3.98 -1.43 13.24
CA ALA A 944 3.13 -2.35 12.49
C ALA A 944 3.01 -1.83 11.06
N ILE A 945 3.80 -2.41 10.14
CA ILE A 945 3.86 -2.01 8.73
C ILE A 945 3.19 -3.09 7.88
N SER A 946 1.94 -2.86 7.48
CA SER A 946 1.21 -3.75 6.56
C SER A 946 -0.05 -3.08 5.98
N ARG A 947 -0.86 -3.84 5.22
CA ARG A 947 -2.24 -3.45 4.87
C ARG A 947 -3.17 -3.64 6.06
N ILE A 948 -3.18 -2.64 6.94
CA ILE A 948 -4.00 -2.63 8.14
C ILE A 948 -5.38 -2.06 7.81
N ASN A 949 -6.43 -2.86 8.04
CA ASN A 949 -7.81 -2.45 7.82
C ASN A 949 -8.49 -1.90 9.08
N ASP A 950 -8.10 -2.40 10.25
CA ASP A 950 -8.64 -1.95 11.54
C ASP A 950 -7.57 -2.03 12.62
N VAL A 951 -7.68 -1.17 13.63
CA VAL A 951 -6.76 -1.10 14.77
C VAL A 951 -7.56 -0.86 16.04
N VAL A 952 -7.19 -1.57 17.11
CA VAL A 952 -7.84 -1.44 18.42
C VAL A 952 -6.77 -1.45 19.50
N LEU A 953 -6.70 -0.41 20.32
CA LEU A 953 -5.89 -0.44 21.53
C LEU A 953 -6.55 -1.35 22.58
N LEU A 954 -5.77 -2.24 23.20
CA LEU A 954 -6.33 -3.09 24.24
C LEU A 954 -6.54 -2.30 25.54
N PRO A 955 -7.61 -2.61 26.29
CA PRO A 955 -7.90 -2.05 27.62
C PRO A 955 -6.73 -2.06 28.61
N ASN A 956 -5.76 -2.95 28.43
CA ASN A 956 -4.56 -3.07 29.24
C ASN A 956 -3.54 -1.94 29.00
N GLY A 957 -3.65 -1.18 27.90
CA GLY A 957 -2.73 -0.12 27.50
C GLY A 957 -1.34 -0.60 27.05
N LYS A 958 -1.10 -1.91 27.05
CA LYS A 958 0.20 -2.55 26.77
C LYS A 958 0.24 -3.32 25.46
N ASP A 959 -0.91 -3.46 24.80
CA ASP A 959 -1.03 -4.19 23.56
C ASP A 959 -1.94 -3.49 22.57
N ILE A 960 -1.68 -3.67 21.28
CA ILE A 960 -2.48 -3.18 20.15
C ILE A 960 -2.89 -4.35 19.29
N LEU A 961 -4.13 -4.35 18.85
CA LEU A 961 -4.62 -5.28 17.86
C LEU A 961 -4.65 -4.61 16.51
N THR A 962 -4.08 -5.24 15.49
CA THR A 962 -4.29 -4.83 14.10
C THR A 962 -4.97 -5.94 13.31
N LEU A 963 -5.94 -5.58 12.48
CA LEU A 963 -6.61 -6.49 11.57
C LEU A 963 -6.03 -6.36 10.16
N ASP A 964 -5.40 -7.43 9.67
CA ASP A 964 -5.12 -7.63 8.25
C ASP A 964 -6.26 -8.48 7.68
N ALA A 965 -7.16 -7.86 6.91
CA ALA A 965 -8.25 -8.57 6.23
C ALA A 965 -8.03 -8.55 4.71
N ARG A 966 -7.76 -9.71 4.15
CA ARG A 966 -7.70 -9.95 2.72
C ARG A 966 -8.99 -10.64 2.28
N SER A 967 -9.25 -10.70 0.99
CA SER A 967 -10.51 -11.24 0.42
C SER A 967 -10.95 -12.58 1.03
N ASN A 968 -10.01 -13.44 1.45
CA ASN A 968 -10.31 -14.77 1.99
C ASN A 968 -9.77 -15.04 3.41
N GLN A 969 -9.16 -14.06 4.10
CA GLN A 969 -8.57 -14.26 5.43
C GLN A 969 -8.63 -13.00 6.27
N ALA A 970 -9.09 -13.10 7.51
CA ALA A 970 -8.98 -12.06 8.52
C ALA A 970 -7.99 -12.52 9.59
N VAL A 971 -6.85 -11.83 9.70
CA VAL A 971 -5.81 -12.12 10.70
C VAL A 971 -5.71 -10.94 11.65
N LEU A 972 -5.89 -11.24 12.94
CA LEU A 972 -5.73 -10.29 14.02
C LEU A 972 -4.34 -10.47 14.63
N ASN A 973 -3.52 -9.43 14.52
CA ASN A 973 -2.17 -9.37 15.04
C ASN A 973 -2.19 -8.67 16.40
N VAL A 974 -1.55 -9.28 17.41
CA VAL A 974 -1.39 -8.70 18.73
C VAL A 974 0.02 -8.15 18.83
N TRP A 975 0.14 -6.84 18.97
CA TRP A 975 1.40 -6.13 19.09
C TRP A 975 1.60 -5.70 20.53
N ALA A 976 2.82 -5.82 21.04
CA ALA A 976 3.23 -5.10 22.22
C ALA A 976 3.18 -3.59 21.92
N VAL A 977 2.54 -2.81 22.79
CA VAL A 977 2.87 -1.38 22.88
C VAL A 977 4.29 -1.31 23.41
N PRO A 978 5.22 -0.64 22.70
CA PRO A 978 6.58 -0.47 23.20
C PRO A 978 6.55 0.38 24.48
N ASP A 979 6.59 -0.26 25.65
CA ASP A 979 6.75 0.44 26.93
C ASP A 979 8.15 1.10 27.04
N ALA A 980 9.12 0.65 26.22
CA ALA A 980 10.56 0.89 26.37
C ALA A 980 11.21 1.79 25.31
N LEU A 981 10.42 2.51 24.49
CA LEU A 981 10.95 3.44 23.49
C LEU A 981 10.68 4.90 23.87
N LEU A 982 10.64 5.22 25.16
CA LEU A 982 10.77 6.60 25.62
C LEU A 982 12.25 6.86 25.85
N GLY A 983 12.97 7.20 24.78
CA GLY A 983 14.13 8.08 24.95
C GLY A 983 13.68 9.40 25.60
N PRO A 984 14.61 10.25 26.09
CA PRO A 984 14.29 11.66 26.30
C PRO A 984 13.51 12.17 25.09
N VAL A 985 12.39 12.88 25.28
CA VAL A 985 11.57 13.41 24.17
C VAL A 985 12.43 14.18 23.15
N GLN A 986 13.50 14.80 23.65
CA GLN A 986 14.53 15.45 22.85
C GLN A 986 15.33 14.49 21.96
N GLU A 987 15.72 13.30 22.45
CA GLU A 987 16.54 12.32 21.72
C GLU A 987 15.74 11.63 20.58
N LEU A 988 14.45 11.39 20.79
CA LEU A 988 13.55 10.89 19.73
C LEU A 988 13.16 11.98 18.73
N ALA A 989 12.99 13.23 19.21
CA ALA A 989 12.88 14.38 18.34
C ALA A 989 14.12 14.46 17.46
N ASP A 990 15.32 14.52 18.02
CA ASP A 990 16.60 14.58 17.30
C ASP A 990 16.76 13.42 16.29
N GLN A 991 16.38 12.19 16.64
CA GLN A 991 16.41 11.03 15.73
C GLN A 991 15.39 11.15 14.57
N SER A 992 14.19 11.67 14.84
CA SER A 992 13.20 11.98 13.80
C SER A 992 13.66 13.16 12.92
N GLU A 993 14.34 14.14 13.50
CA GLU A 993 14.88 15.30 12.82
C GLU A 993 16.02 14.91 11.87
N VAL A 994 16.85 13.93 12.26
CA VAL A 994 17.86 13.30 11.40
C VAL A 994 17.23 12.43 10.30
N TYR A 995 16.19 11.65 10.62
CA TYR A 995 15.51 10.76 9.67
C TYR A 995 14.77 11.55 8.57
N PHE A 996 14.14 12.68 8.92
CA PHE A 996 13.40 13.53 7.97
C PHE A 996 14.22 14.73 7.44
N SER A 997 15.45 14.92 7.91
CA SER A 997 16.32 16.08 7.63
C SER A 997 15.72 17.42 8.09
N LYS A 998 14.95 17.45 9.18
CA LYS A 998 14.24 18.64 9.64
C LYS A 998 14.18 18.79 11.16
N ARG A 999 14.55 19.95 11.72
CA ARG A 999 14.49 20.37 13.13
C ARG A 999 13.14 20.97 13.54
N TYR A 1000 12.67 20.71 14.76
CA TYR A 1000 11.51 21.39 15.34
C TYR A 1000 11.92 22.74 15.99
N ASP A 1001 11.29 23.83 15.53
CA ASP A 1001 11.43 25.18 16.10
C ASP A 1001 10.33 25.38 17.17
N ASN A 1002 10.75 25.44 18.44
CA ASN A 1002 9.86 25.58 19.59
C ASN A 1002 9.09 26.91 19.62
N ASP A 1003 9.64 27.96 19.00
CA ASP A 1003 9.01 29.29 18.98
C ASP A 1003 7.98 29.38 17.85
N ALA A 1004 8.23 28.69 16.73
CA ALA A 1004 7.32 28.64 15.58
C ALA A 1004 6.32 27.46 15.62
N ALA A 1005 6.50 26.50 16.53
CA ALA A 1005 5.80 25.22 16.57
C ALA A 1005 5.77 24.51 15.20
N ALA A 1006 6.89 24.58 14.47
CA ALA A 1006 7.02 24.13 13.08
C ALA A 1006 8.35 23.39 12.85
N VAL A 1007 8.43 22.67 11.74
CA VAL A 1007 9.57 21.83 11.38
C VAL A 1007 10.40 22.53 10.28
N ILE A 1008 11.60 23.00 10.61
CA ILE A 1008 12.64 23.68 9.78
C ILE A 1008 13.79 22.70 9.46
N ASP A 1009 14.84 23.00 8.68
CA ASP A 1009 15.92 22.02 8.39
C ASP A 1009 17.03 21.99 9.49
N ALA A 1010 17.58 20.81 9.85
CA ALA A 1010 18.50 20.64 11.02
C ALA A 1010 20.01 20.49 10.65
N PRO A 1011 20.96 21.19 11.32
CA PRO A 1011 22.42 20.98 11.22
C PRO A 1011 23.00 20.02 12.30
N THR A 1012 24.18 19.45 12.02
CA THR A 1012 24.78 18.18 12.53
C THR A 1012 25.38 18.11 13.96
N VAL A 1013 25.06 17.00 14.66
CA VAL A 1013 25.88 15.98 15.40
C VAL A 1013 27.03 16.39 16.34
N ALA A 1014 26.96 16.02 17.64
CA ALA A 1014 27.96 15.17 18.35
C ALA A 1014 27.70 14.99 19.87
N GLN A 1015 27.27 13.78 20.31
CA GLN A 1015 27.76 12.96 21.46
C GLN A 1015 26.75 11.80 21.75
N ARG A 1016 27.23 10.59 22.09
CA ARG A 1016 26.47 9.30 22.12
C ARG A 1016 25.91 8.95 23.52
N PRO A 1017 24.79 8.19 23.66
CA PRO A 1017 24.24 7.77 24.95
C PRO A 1017 24.44 6.28 25.30
N GLU A 1018 24.57 5.98 26.60
CA GLU A 1018 24.67 4.65 27.24
C GLU A 1018 23.30 4.24 27.85
N SER A 1019 22.76 3.05 27.57
CA SER A 1019 21.46 2.58 28.11
C SER A 1019 21.42 1.08 28.49
N TRP A 1020 20.48 0.69 29.37
CA TRP A 1020 20.34 -0.65 29.97
C TRP A 1020 20.20 -1.80 28.96
N PHE A 1021 19.71 -1.49 27.76
CA PHE A 1021 19.48 -2.44 26.68
C PHE A 1021 20.77 -3.08 26.17
N PHE A 1022 21.91 -2.40 26.41
CA PHE A 1022 23.25 -2.85 26.06
C PHE A 1022 23.98 -3.54 27.22
N GLN A 1023 23.29 -3.86 28.32
CA GLN A 1023 23.84 -4.63 29.44
C GLN A 1023 23.90 -6.13 29.13
N ASP A 1024 24.85 -6.82 29.76
CA ASP A 1024 25.12 -8.24 29.57
C ASP A 1024 23.84 -9.11 29.78
N PRO A 1025 23.40 -9.87 28.76
CA PRO A 1025 22.17 -10.65 28.81
C PRO A 1025 22.15 -11.74 29.89
N TYR A 1026 23.31 -12.12 30.44
CA TYR A 1026 23.43 -13.13 31.50
C TYR A 1026 23.25 -12.57 32.92
N ILE A 1027 23.31 -11.24 33.10
CA ILE A 1027 23.22 -10.61 34.44
C ILE A 1027 22.26 -9.41 34.49
N ARG A 1028 21.63 -9.06 33.37
CA ARG A 1028 20.68 -7.93 33.33
C ARG A 1028 19.44 -8.16 34.21
N PRO A 1029 18.84 -7.08 34.73
CA PRO A 1029 17.56 -7.18 35.42
C PRO A 1029 16.44 -7.71 34.52
N LEU A 1030 15.41 -8.34 35.10
CA LEU A 1030 14.32 -8.98 34.34
C LEU A 1030 13.58 -8.00 33.41
N VAL A 1031 13.46 -6.74 33.86
CA VAL A 1031 12.94 -5.57 33.16
C VAL A 1031 13.73 -4.34 33.64
N PRO A 1032 13.73 -3.18 32.94
CA PRO A 1032 14.64 -2.07 33.22
C PRO A 1032 14.63 -1.56 34.67
N ASP A 1033 13.46 -1.58 35.31
CA ASP A 1033 13.25 -1.12 36.69
C ASP A 1033 13.21 -2.26 37.73
N SER A 1034 13.51 -3.50 37.30
CA SER A 1034 13.51 -4.66 38.20
C SER A 1034 14.81 -4.72 38.99
N SER A 1035 14.70 -4.79 40.32
CA SER A 1035 15.85 -5.18 41.16
C SER A 1035 16.15 -6.68 41.10
N VAL A 1036 15.27 -7.47 40.48
CA VAL A 1036 15.42 -8.93 40.30
C VAL A 1036 16.18 -9.20 39.00
N PRO A 1037 17.39 -9.75 39.07
CA PRO A 1037 18.13 -10.22 37.91
C PRO A 1037 17.35 -11.32 37.18
N LEU A 1038 17.54 -11.42 35.87
CA LEU A 1038 16.97 -12.52 35.08
C LEU A 1038 17.36 -13.90 35.67
N THR A 1039 18.61 -14.03 36.13
CA THR A 1039 19.13 -15.22 36.80
C THR A 1039 18.30 -15.58 38.02
N ALA A 1040 18.00 -14.60 38.89
CA ALA A 1040 17.17 -14.81 40.08
C ALA A 1040 15.71 -15.21 39.73
N TYR A 1041 15.15 -14.69 38.64
CA TYR A 1041 13.83 -15.10 38.17
C TYR A 1041 13.81 -16.55 37.68
N ILE A 1042 14.79 -16.95 36.86
CA ILE A 1042 14.94 -18.34 36.41
C ILE A 1042 15.11 -19.26 37.61
N GLU A 1043 15.95 -18.87 38.57
CA GLU A 1043 16.18 -19.63 39.80
C GLU A 1043 14.91 -19.87 40.61
N LYS A 1044 14.02 -18.88 40.69
CA LYS A 1044 12.72 -19.03 41.36
C LYS A 1044 11.83 -20.08 40.70
N GLN A 1045 12.02 -20.34 39.41
CA GLN A 1045 11.22 -21.29 38.62
C GLN A 1045 11.91 -22.66 38.45
N LEU A 1046 13.10 -22.86 39.05
CA LEU A 1046 13.75 -24.17 39.16
C LEU A 1046 13.13 -24.90 40.36
N PRO A 1047 12.03 -25.66 40.17
CA PRO A 1047 11.87 -26.68 39.14
C PRO A 1047 10.58 -26.54 38.32
N ILE A 1048 10.65 -26.78 37.00
CA ILE A 1048 9.47 -26.84 36.13
C ILE A 1048 8.58 -28.02 36.58
N ARG A 1049 7.35 -27.72 36.98
CA ARG A 1049 6.37 -28.69 37.52
C ARG A 1049 5.20 -28.94 36.58
N ASN A 1050 4.96 -28.06 35.63
CA ASN A 1050 3.84 -28.18 34.69
C ASN A 1050 4.17 -27.55 33.32
N VAL A 1051 3.32 -27.84 32.35
CA VAL A 1051 3.47 -27.38 30.95
C VAL A 1051 3.40 -25.84 30.84
N GLU A 1052 2.68 -25.15 31.74
CA GLU A 1052 2.65 -23.69 31.75
C GLU A 1052 4.01 -23.10 32.17
N GLN A 1053 4.63 -23.63 33.21
CA GLN A 1053 6.00 -23.26 33.60
C GLN A 1053 7.02 -23.63 32.52
N LEU A 1054 6.82 -24.75 31.82
CA LEU A 1054 7.65 -25.16 30.68
C LEU A 1054 7.58 -24.13 29.55
N ARG A 1055 6.36 -23.74 29.16
CA ARG A 1055 6.10 -22.71 28.14
C ARG A 1055 6.67 -21.36 28.56
N LEU A 1056 6.52 -20.98 29.83
CA LEU A 1056 7.08 -19.75 30.37
C LEU A 1056 8.62 -19.74 30.30
N ILE A 1057 9.32 -20.75 30.84
CA ILE A 1057 10.79 -20.80 30.78
C ILE A 1057 11.29 -20.87 29.33
N TYR A 1058 10.62 -21.62 28.46
CA TYR A 1058 10.95 -21.72 27.04
C TYR A 1058 10.78 -20.39 26.29
N ASN A 1059 9.64 -19.69 26.46
CA ASN A 1059 9.30 -18.48 25.73
C ASN A 1059 10.14 -17.26 26.12
N TYR A 1060 10.60 -17.20 27.37
CA TYR A 1060 11.36 -16.03 27.81
C TYR A 1060 12.84 -16.15 27.46
N TRP A 1061 13.49 -17.32 27.61
CA TRP A 1061 14.94 -17.40 27.44
C TRP A 1061 15.48 -18.79 27.07
N ARG A 1062 14.96 -19.45 26.01
CA ARG A 1062 15.56 -20.70 25.45
C ARG A 1062 17.08 -20.62 25.16
N PHE A 1063 17.61 -19.39 25.11
CA PHE A 1063 19.02 -19.07 24.92
C PHE A 1063 19.78 -18.76 26.21
N HIS A 1064 19.16 -18.74 27.39
CA HIS A 1064 19.90 -18.55 28.64
C HIS A 1064 20.35 -19.92 29.19
N PRO A 1065 21.63 -20.10 29.57
CA PRO A 1065 22.20 -21.40 29.93
C PRO A 1065 21.45 -22.05 31.10
N LEU A 1066 21.12 -21.27 32.13
CA LEU A 1066 20.38 -21.76 33.30
C LEU A 1066 18.94 -22.22 32.97
N ALA A 1067 18.26 -21.53 32.06
CA ALA A 1067 16.91 -21.90 31.61
C ALA A 1067 16.96 -23.16 30.74
N ARG A 1068 17.95 -23.26 29.83
CA ARG A 1068 18.16 -24.44 28.99
C ARG A 1068 18.51 -25.68 29.83
N ALA A 1069 19.31 -25.53 30.88
CA ALA A 1069 19.57 -26.59 31.84
C ALA A 1069 18.34 -26.98 32.67
N ALA A 1070 17.48 -26.03 33.03
CA ALA A 1070 16.19 -26.30 33.67
C ALA A 1070 15.27 -27.17 32.79
N LEU A 1071 15.19 -26.83 31.51
CA LEU A 1071 14.45 -27.58 30.51
C LEU A 1071 15.02 -28.98 30.35
N ALA A 1072 16.36 -29.12 30.32
CA ALA A 1072 16.99 -30.42 30.32
C ALA A 1072 16.59 -31.28 31.53
N VAL A 1073 16.58 -30.70 32.74
CA VAL A 1073 16.09 -31.40 33.94
C VAL A 1073 14.62 -31.80 33.80
N TYR A 1074 13.76 -30.94 33.25
CA TYR A 1074 12.36 -31.27 33.05
C TYR A 1074 12.17 -32.46 32.09
N PHE A 1075 12.79 -32.39 30.91
CA PHE A 1075 12.66 -33.44 29.90
C PHE A 1075 13.39 -34.73 30.29
N SER A 1076 14.42 -34.66 31.13
CA SER A 1076 15.14 -35.84 31.62
C SER A 1076 14.32 -36.74 32.54
N ARG A 1077 13.21 -36.24 33.11
CA ARG A 1077 12.35 -37.01 34.02
C ARG A 1077 11.52 -38.07 33.31
N ASN A 1078 11.28 -37.91 32.01
CA ASN A 1078 10.54 -38.88 31.22
C ASN A 1078 11.47 -39.47 30.15
N LYS A 1079 11.47 -40.80 30.05
CA LYS A 1079 12.21 -41.57 29.06
C LYS A 1079 11.90 -41.12 27.63
N ASP A 1080 10.63 -40.84 27.32
CA ASP A 1080 10.20 -40.42 25.98
C ASP A 1080 10.78 -39.07 25.55
N THR A 1081 11.22 -38.23 26.49
CA THR A 1081 11.79 -36.91 26.22
C THR A 1081 13.27 -36.78 26.61
N ALA A 1082 13.91 -37.88 27.04
CA ALA A 1082 15.32 -37.89 27.44
C ALA A 1082 16.26 -37.41 26.32
N PHE A 1083 15.88 -37.66 25.07
CA PHE A 1083 16.59 -37.20 23.89
C PHE A 1083 16.67 -35.66 23.80
N VAL A 1084 15.57 -34.96 24.14
CA VAL A 1084 15.48 -33.49 24.18
C VAL A 1084 16.37 -32.97 25.29
N ALA A 1085 16.33 -33.62 26.45
CA ALA A 1085 17.19 -33.27 27.57
C ALA A 1085 18.67 -33.36 27.18
N ASN A 1086 19.04 -34.39 26.42
CA ASN A 1086 20.41 -34.57 25.99
C ASN A 1086 20.89 -33.50 24.99
N SER A 1087 20.07 -33.14 23.99
CA SER A 1087 20.42 -32.03 23.08
C SER A 1087 20.56 -30.72 23.84
N LEU A 1088 19.65 -30.46 24.79
CA LEU A 1088 19.71 -29.29 25.64
C LEU A 1088 20.97 -29.30 26.52
N ILE A 1089 21.40 -30.46 27.06
CA ILE A 1089 22.66 -30.59 27.80
C ILE A 1089 23.84 -30.23 26.91
N ARG A 1090 23.91 -30.80 25.71
CA ARG A 1090 25.00 -30.55 24.74
C ARG A 1090 25.07 -29.07 24.34
N MET A 1091 23.95 -28.50 23.90
CA MET A 1091 23.85 -27.09 23.54
C MET A 1091 24.18 -26.16 24.72
N THR A 1092 23.71 -26.47 25.92
CA THR A 1092 24.03 -25.68 27.12
C THR A 1092 25.53 -25.75 27.44
N ARG A 1093 26.16 -26.91 27.34
CA ARG A 1093 27.61 -27.07 27.60
C ARG A 1093 28.47 -26.27 26.63
N LEU A 1094 28.12 -26.29 25.35
CA LEU A 1094 28.80 -25.47 24.34
C LEU A 1094 28.70 -23.99 24.69
N GLN A 1095 27.50 -23.54 25.06
CA GLN A 1095 27.26 -22.15 25.48
C GLN A 1095 28.02 -21.76 26.78
N LEU A 1096 28.14 -22.68 27.75
CA LEU A 1096 28.80 -22.42 29.03
C LEU A 1096 30.29 -22.06 28.92
N SER A 1097 30.95 -22.42 27.80
CA SER A 1097 32.34 -22.03 27.56
C SER A 1097 32.54 -20.51 27.55
N ARG A 1098 31.48 -19.73 27.23
CA ARG A 1098 31.50 -18.27 27.06
C ARG A 1098 30.81 -17.49 28.17
N VAL A 1099 30.25 -18.17 29.17
CA VAL A 1099 29.60 -17.52 30.31
C VAL A 1099 30.67 -17.13 31.32
N THR A 1100 30.85 -15.82 31.49
CA THR A 1100 31.83 -15.21 32.42
C THR A 1100 31.33 -15.18 33.86
N ASP A 1101 30.01 -15.13 34.08
CA ASP A 1101 29.38 -15.23 35.40
C ASP A 1101 29.54 -16.65 35.97
N GLN A 1102 30.42 -16.77 36.99
CA GLN A 1102 30.74 -18.02 37.66
C GLN A 1102 29.54 -18.64 38.41
N SER A 1103 28.62 -17.81 38.94
CA SER A 1103 27.43 -18.27 39.65
C SER A 1103 26.45 -18.94 38.68
N VAL A 1104 26.17 -18.29 37.55
CA VAL A 1104 25.33 -18.85 36.48
C VAL A 1104 25.95 -20.13 35.95
N ARG A 1105 27.26 -20.14 35.71
CA ARG A 1105 27.99 -21.33 35.22
C ARG A 1105 27.91 -22.51 36.19
N HIS A 1106 28.17 -22.29 37.47
CA HIS A 1106 28.12 -23.35 38.49
C HIS A 1106 26.71 -23.94 38.63
N LYS A 1107 25.68 -23.09 38.75
CA LYS A 1107 24.28 -23.53 38.88
C LYS A 1107 23.79 -24.26 37.63
N THR A 1108 24.17 -23.78 36.45
CA THR A 1108 23.84 -24.45 35.19
C THR A 1108 24.46 -25.84 35.16
N LEU A 1109 25.75 -25.99 35.49
CA LEU A 1109 26.41 -27.30 35.54
C LEU A 1109 25.75 -28.26 36.53
N ALA A 1110 25.30 -27.77 37.69
CA ALA A 1110 24.57 -28.59 38.66
C ALA A 1110 23.24 -29.13 38.10
N LEU A 1111 22.45 -28.28 37.42
CA LEU A 1111 21.22 -28.72 36.75
C LEU A 1111 21.49 -29.71 35.62
N LEU A 1112 22.55 -29.49 34.83
CA LEU A 1112 22.94 -30.44 33.79
C LEU A 1112 23.34 -31.80 34.39
N GLY A 1113 24.06 -31.81 35.51
CA GLY A 1113 24.37 -33.02 36.26
C GLY A 1113 23.11 -33.74 36.77
N GLN A 1114 22.13 -32.99 37.29
CA GLN A 1114 20.83 -33.56 37.69
C GLN A 1114 20.07 -34.16 36.50
N ALA A 1115 20.07 -33.47 35.35
CA ALA A 1115 19.41 -33.98 34.15
C ALA A 1115 20.06 -35.28 33.67
N GLN A 1116 21.39 -35.36 33.68
CA GLN A 1116 22.11 -36.59 33.37
C GLN A 1116 21.81 -37.71 34.36
N LYS A 1117 21.72 -37.41 35.65
CA LYS A 1117 21.38 -38.38 36.68
C LYS A 1117 19.97 -38.95 36.49
N ASN A 1118 18.97 -38.09 36.25
CA ASN A 1118 17.60 -38.53 35.94
C ASN A 1118 17.56 -39.47 34.72
N MET A 1119 18.36 -39.17 33.69
CA MET A 1119 18.48 -40.03 32.51
C MET A 1119 19.13 -41.38 32.84
N GLN A 1120 20.16 -41.42 33.68
CA GLN A 1120 20.82 -42.65 34.13
C GLN A 1120 19.89 -43.52 34.98
N GLU A 1121 19.12 -42.92 35.89
CA GLU A 1121 18.12 -43.63 36.71
C GLU A 1121 17.00 -44.23 35.84
N ASN A 1122 16.51 -43.48 34.85
CA ASN A 1122 15.53 -43.97 33.86
C ASN A 1122 16.07 -45.09 32.96
N MET A 1123 17.40 -45.27 32.86
CA MET A 1123 18.03 -46.39 32.16
C MET A 1123 18.21 -47.63 33.07
N GLN A 1124 18.28 -47.46 34.39
CA GLN A 1124 18.45 -48.56 35.35
C GLN A 1124 17.13 -49.24 35.76
N GLU A 1125 15.97 -48.63 35.52
CA GLU A 1125 14.64 -49.23 35.74
C GLU A 1125 14.20 -50.25 34.64
N GLN A 1126 15.13 -51.02 34.08
CA GLN A 1126 14.83 -52.22 33.29
C GLN A 1126 15.03 -53.49 34.14
N PRO A 1127 14.06 -54.41 34.20
CA PRO A 1127 14.35 -55.83 34.38
C PRO A 1127 15.02 -56.43 33.14
#